data_AF-A0A2K0WB80-F1
#
_entry.id   AF-A0A2K0WB80-F1
#
_cell.length_a   1.000
_cell.length_b   1.000
_cell.length_c   1.000
_cell.angle_alpha   90.00
_cell.angle_beta   90.00
_cell.angle_gamma   90.00
#
_symmetry.space_group_name_H-M   'P 1'
#
loop_
_entity.id
_entity.type
_entity.pdbx_description
1 polymer ?
#
loop_
_entity_poly.entity_id
_entity_poly.type
_entity_poly.pdbx_seq_one_letter_code
_entity_poly.pdbx_strand_id
1 'polypeptide(L)'
;MPSIDADTPLPSTEGITETNSSPPSNRHRTPSVSLTPPGGTREESHGLTSAIHNIRLSDTNGTLEMIIETPLTCSGHESLSPEPRRSRNGTPRRRRSSTGAVQQHDVADEELPDDAFHSPEFQGAFRDAKQLMSSIQSVLGSSNIHEGSESTMGKLHEEAGKLAAFEYPATRTVGFVGDSGVGKSSLLNSLLDTKGLARTSNNGEACTCVVTEYHYHNRDTLDIRVNLFSMEELEDQLGRLLQVYRTFELHQDEITDAAERQDMEANAKVAKDTFQAMFRGRLADEAFLIREAYEDVLDRLTSWAADARPSPSMTLHTDLSPQACSNTLMELSSEPASRDSPATWPYIRSIKVFLNAHILSRGLILVDLPGLRDLNSARRIITERYLLECNEIFAICSIGRAATDEGVHQVFDLADRARLSNVGIVCTRSDDIDPEESIRDWPGRRARHIEQLLEHIERTTKEIEELQADIEDFGASDLSEQERQEFADCLEEQRQASTRKQNYEFELKQYLITNRNQIITDSLNNTYAGRVTPSRVFCVSNTIYWQNRTAKKSEAKRHLDLSGILQVRKHCISIVANSQRRIATQYMKDQIPALLADIELWVQSGARTASEERREALCQTLDSVERRLRKDLASRTFSRLARGYNEDFAEHVWNSEYLGSVGIILTFRSTCFFMEPVS
;
A
#
# COMPACT_ATOMS: atom_id res chain seq x y z
N MET A 1 -4.52 -68.12 -48.80
CA MET A 1 -3.24 -68.86 -48.76
C MET A 1 -2.97 -69.37 -50.17
N PRO A 2 -1.95 -68.89 -50.93
CA PRO A 2 -0.95 -67.83 -50.66
C PRO A 2 -1.49 -66.41 -51.07
N SER A 3 -0.89 -65.45 -51.83
CA SER A 3 0.36 -65.36 -52.66
C SER A 3 0.69 -63.95 -53.25
N ILE A 4 2.01 -63.68 -53.44
CA ILE A 4 2.70 -62.97 -54.58
C ILE A 4 2.73 -61.40 -54.70
N ASP A 5 3.97 -60.87 -54.75
CA ASP A 5 4.69 -59.78 -55.50
C ASP A 5 4.20 -58.33 -55.87
N ALA A 6 5.16 -57.39 -55.73
CA ALA A 6 5.66 -56.31 -56.65
C ALA A 6 5.11 -54.84 -56.81
N ASP A 7 6.10 -53.94 -57.00
CA ASP A 7 6.20 -52.73 -57.88
C ASP A 7 5.67 -51.29 -57.51
N THR A 8 5.91 -50.33 -58.43
CA THR A 8 6.08 -48.85 -58.23
C THR A 8 5.36 -48.00 -59.35
N PRO A 9 5.48 -46.63 -59.58
CA PRO A 9 6.48 -45.61 -59.19
C PRO A 9 5.95 -44.19 -58.73
N LEU A 10 6.01 -43.13 -59.59
CA LEU A 10 5.87 -41.66 -59.39
C LEU A 10 5.37 -40.99 -60.72
N PRO A 11 5.00 -39.67 -60.88
CA PRO A 11 5.39 -38.38 -60.23
C PRO A 11 4.17 -37.55 -59.67
N SER A 12 3.97 -36.20 -59.64
CA SER A 12 4.41 -34.97 -60.38
C SER A 12 4.17 -33.63 -59.60
N THR A 13 4.51 -32.47 -60.21
CA THR A 13 4.30 -31.05 -59.78
C THR A 13 3.04 -30.40 -60.43
N GLU A 14 2.67 -29.09 -60.43
CA GLU A 14 3.18 -27.73 -60.06
C GLU A 14 1.94 -26.76 -59.97
N GLY A 15 1.93 -25.44 -59.64
CA GLY A 15 2.91 -24.43 -59.18
C GLY A 15 2.44 -22.95 -59.36
N ILE A 16 3.26 -21.98 -58.90
CA ILE A 16 3.45 -20.57 -59.41
C ILE A 16 2.50 -19.38 -59.00
N THR A 17 3.09 -18.48 -58.18
CA THR A 17 3.02 -16.99 -57.99
C THR A 17 1.86 -16.05 -58.40
N GLU A 18 1.68 -15.02 -57.53
CA GLU A 18 1.34 -13.58 -57.79
C GLU A 18 0.00 -13.19 -58.47
N THR A 19 -0.76 -12.22 -57.92
CA THR A 19 -0.54 -10.77 -58.20
C THR A 19 -1.36 -9.83 -57.30
N ASN A 20 -0.99 -8.54 -57.26
CA ASN A 20 -1.78 -7.47 -56.63
C ASN A 20 -3.07 -7.13 -57.40
N SER A 21 -4.18 -6.83 -56.69
CA SER A 21 -5.01 -5.63 -56.97
C SER A 21 -6.17 -5.42 -56.00
N SER A 22 -6.23 -4.21 -55.44
CA SER A 22 -7.49 -3.51 -55.08
C SER A 22 -7.78 -2.48 -56.20
N PRO A 23 -8.88 -1.68 -56.18
CA PRO A 23 -10.13 -1.71 -55.41
C PRO A 23 -11.31 -1.84 -56.45
N PRO A 24 -12.45 -1.09 -56.52
CA PRO A 24 -13.09 -0.15 -55.58
C PRO A 24 -14.65 -0.21 -55.44
N SER A 25 -15.11 0.66 -54.54
CA SER A 25 -16.47 1.15 -54.23
C SER A 25 -17.57 1.20 -55.32
N ASN A 26 -18.81 0.94 -54.90
CA ASN A 26 -19.93 1.91 -54.90
C ASN A 26 -20.94 1.51 -53.79
N ARG A 27 -21.50 2.36 -52.91
CA ARG A 27 -22.17 3.67 -53.00
C ARG A 27 -23.55 3.68 -53.69
N HIS A 28 -24.62 3.52 -52.91
CA HIS A 28 -25.93 4.22 -53.00
C HIS A 28 -26.64 4.02 -51.64
N ARG A 29 -26.85 5.02 -50.76
CA ARG A 29 -27.81 6.16 -50.76
C ARG A 29 -29.32 5.79 -50.68
N THR A 30 -29.85 5.83 -49.43
CA THR A 30 -31.11 6.52 -48.98
C THR A 30 -32.48 6.14 -49.60
N PRO A 31 -33.65 6.32 -48.93
CA PRO A 31 -33.94 7.27 -47.84
C PRO A 31 -34.78 6.72 -46.64
N SER A 32 -35.27 7.65 -45.82
CA SER A 32 -35.98 7.50 -44.53
C SER A 32 -37.51 7.52 -44.61
N VAL A 33 -38.19 6.93 -43.61
CA VAL A 33 -39.46 7.43 -43.00
C VAL A 33 -39.43 7.13 -41.48
N SER A 34 -40.06 7.97 -40.67
CA SER A 34 -40.08 7.91 -39.20
C SER A 34 -41.47 7.65 -38.61
N LEU A 35 -41.58 6.79 -37.59
CA LEU A 35 -42.75 6.65 -36.70
C LEU A 35 -42.31 6.32 -35.26
N THR A 36 -43.12 6.73 -34.28
CA THR A 36 -42.97 6.56 -32.83
C THR A 36 -44.36 6.34 -32.19
N PRO A 37 -44.47 5.90 -30.92
CA PRO A 37 -43.62 5.02 -30.11
C PRO A 37 -44.44 3.73 -29.72
N PRO A 38 -44.07 2.90 -28.71
CA PRO A 38 -44.11 3.25 -27.29
C PRO A 38 -42.84 2.81 -26.52
N GLY A 39 -42.79 3.10 -25.21
CA GLY A 39 -41.65 2.77 -24.35
C GLY A 39 -41.64 1.31 -23.87
N GLY A 40 -40.44 0.79 -23.62
CA GLY A 40 -40.19 -0.46 -22.89
C GLY A 40 -38.93 -0.29 -22.03
N THR A 41 -38.96 -0.82 -20.81
CA THR A 41 -37.82 -0.79 -19.88
C THR A 41 -36.66 -1.60 -20.43
N ARG A 42 -35.48 -0.99 -20.51
CA ARG A 42 -34.25 -1.67 -20.88
C ARG A 42 -33.62 -2.19 -19.58
N GLU A 43 -33.80 -3.48 -19.31
CA GLU A 43 -33.06 -4.16 -18.26
C GLU A 43 -31.60 -4.28 -18.73
N GLU A 44 -30.66 -3.75 -17.94
CA GLU A 44 -29.24 -3.94 -18.20
C GLU A 44 -28.79 -5.28 -17.60
N SER A 45 -28.11 -6.09 -18.40
CA SER A 45 -27.61 -7.42 -18.01
C SER A 45 -26.41 -7.29 -17.07
N HIS A 46 -26.66 -7.02 -15.79
CA HIS A 46 -25.64 -6.98 -14.75
C HIS A 46 -25.27 -8.41 -14.32
N GLY A 47 -24.02 -8.81 -14.60
CA GLY A 47 -23.47 -10.09 -14.12
C GLY A 47 -23.42 -10.18 -12.59
N LEU A 48 -23.63 -11.39 -12.05
CA LEU A 48 -23.75 -11.64 -10.61
C LEU A 48 -22.50 -11.33 -9.79
N THR A 49 -21.34 -11.08 -10.41
CA THR A 49 -20.12 -10.61 -9.75
C THR A 49 -20.33 -9.34 -8.91
N SER A 50 -21.30 -8.48 -9.25
CA SER A 50 -21.67 -7.32 -8.42
C SER A 50 -22.36 -7.70 -7.10
N ALA A 51 -23.04 -8.85 -7.00
CA ALA A 51 -23.75 -9.24 -5.78
C ALA A 51 -22.78 -9.55 -4.62
N ILE A 52 -21.66 -10.23 -4.92
CA ILE A 52 -20.58 -10.52 -3.97
C ILE A 52 -19.77 -9.24 -3.64
N HIS A 53 -19.86 -8.21 -4.48
CA HIS A 53 -19.20 -6.91 -4.32
C HIS A 53 -19.94 -5.96 -3.35
N ASN A 54 -21.19 -6.26 -2.99
CA ASN A 54 -22.01 -5.45 -2.07
C ASN A 54 -21.75 -5.72 -0.58
N ILE A 55 -20.69 -6.45 -0.22
CA ILE A 55 -20.26 -6.62 1.17
C ILE A 55 -19.59 -5.32 1.63
N ARG A 56 -20.41 -4.35 2.05
CA ARG A 56 -19.99 -3.31 2.97
C ARG A 56 -19.64 -3.95 4.30
N LEU A 57 -18.44 -3.66 4.82
CA LEU A 57 -18.18 -3.79 6.25
C LEU A 57 -18.97 -2.69 6.99
N SER A 58 -20.20 -3.02 7.37
CA SER A 58 -21.12 -2.26 8.25
C SER A 58 -21.26 -0.75 7.95
N ASP A 59 -22.42 -0.34 7.42
CA ASP A 59 -22.80 1.08 7.44
C ASP A 59 -22.93 1.57 8.90
N THR A 60 -21.97 2.37 9.36
CA THR A 60 -22.03 3.02 10.68
C THR A 60 -23.01 4.20 10.64
N ASN A 61 -24.30 3.88 10.56
CA ASN A 61 -25.40 4.85 10.64
C ASN A 61 -26.58 4.32 11.47
N GLY A 62 -26.33 3.31 12.32
CA GLY A 62 -27.25 2.85 13.35
C GLY A 62 -27.16 3.72 14.61
N THR A 63 -28.32 4.14 15.14
CA THR A 63 -28.41 5.03 16.31
C THR A 63 -27.84 4.38 17.56
N LEU A 64 -26.80 4.98 18.15
CA LEU A 64 -26.16 4.46 19.34
C LEU A 64 -26.93 4.90 20.60
N GLU A 65 -27.86 4.06 21.07
CA GLU A 65 -28.50 4.30 22.38
C GLU A 65 -27.47 4.20 23.51
N MET A 66 -27.40 5.28 24.29
CA MET A 66 -26.36 5.52 25.28
C MET A 66 -26.69 4.82 26.60
N ILE A 67 -26.29 3.55 26.75
CA ILE A 67 -26.26 2.89 28.06
C ILE A 67 -25.10 3.47 28.87
N ILE A 68 -25.42 4.18 29.96
CA ILE A 68 -24.47 4.89 30.81
C ILE A 68 -23.93 3.95 31.88
N GLU A 69 -22.66 3.56 31.78
CA GLU A 69 -21.84 3.21 32.94
C GLU A 69 -20.59 4.09 32.98
N THR A 70 -20.20 4.51 34.18
CA THR A 70 -19.34 5.70 34.38
C THR A 70 -17.84 5.40 34.37
N PRO A 71 -17.04 6.06 33.50
CA PRO A 71 -15.59 6.11 33.65
C PRO A 71 -15.19 6.96 34.87
N LEU A 72 -14.23 6.48 35.66
CA LEU A 72 -13.61 7.30 36.72
C LEU A 72 -12.72 8.39 36.10
N THR A 73 -12.76 9.59 36.71
CA THR A 73 -12.19 10.81 36.14
C THR A 73 -10.67 10.86 36.16
N CYS A 74 -10.05 10.98 34.99
CA CYS A 74 -8.68 11.52 34.81
C CYS A 74 -8.68 12.51 33.64
N SER A 75 -8.58 13.80 33.93
CA SER A 75 -8.59 14.88 32.93
C SER A 75 -7.19 15.12 32.36
N GLY A 76 -7.01 15.03 31.05
CA GLY A 76 -5.77 15.39 30.37
C GLY A 76 -5.89 15.35 28.85
N HIS A 77 -6.10 16.52 28.23
CA HIS A 77 -5.87 16.69 26.80
C HIS A 77 -4.39 16.95 26.55
N GLU A 78 -3.69 16.03 25.87
CA GLU A 78 -2.41 16.32 25.23
C GLU A 78 -2.48 16.00 23.73
N SER A 79 -1.96 16.92 22.93
CA SER A 79 -1.92 16.79 21.47
C SER A 79 -0.82 15.83 21.04
N LEU A 80 -1.13 14.85 20.19
CA LEU A 80 -0.13 14.01 19.54
C LEU A 80 0.69 14.85 18.53
N SER A 81 1.79 15.40 19.03
CA SER A 81 2.85 16.05 18.24
C SER A 81 4.18 15.65 18.88
N PRO A 82 5.16 15.15 18.12
CA PRO A 82 6.44 14.75 18.69
C PRO A 82 7.20 15.99 19.20
N GLU A 83 7.50 16.03 20.51
CA GLU A 83 8.33 17.11 21.06
C GLU A 83 9.73 17.10 20.42
N PRO A 84 10.22 18.24 19.89
CA PRO A 84 11.63 18.35 19.52
C PRO A 84 12.48 18.31 20.80
N ARG A 85 13.25 17.23 20.98
CA ARG A 85 14.07 16.95 22.18
C ARG A 85 14.88 18.17 22.63
N ARG A 86 14.39 18.89 23.64
CA ARG A 86 15.05 20.07 24.20
C ARG A 86 16.36 19.67 24.88
N SER A 87 17.49 20.02 24.27
CA SER A 87 18.81 19.95 24.91
C SER A 87 18.79 20.75 26.22
N ARG A 88 18.97 20.06 27.35
CA ARG A 88 18.94 20.68 28.69
C ARG A 88 20.37 20.84 29.19
N ASN A 89 20.75 22.09 29.47
CA ASN A 89 22.14 22.47 29.73
C ASN A 89 22.76 21.80 30.96
N GLY A 90 23.98 21.28 30.77
CA GLY A 90 25.10 21.56 31.67
C GLY A 90 25.06 20.99 33.09
N THR A 91 25.32 19.70 33.24
CA THR A 91 26.10 19.19 34.39
C THR A 91 27.44 18.65 33.90
N PRO A 92 28.55 18.85 34.64
CA PRO A 92 29.88 18.57 34.12
C PRO A 92 30.11 17.08 33.90
N ARG A 93 30.47 16.71 32.65
CA ARG A 93 30.86 15.35 32.24
C ARG A 93 31.97 14.81 33.16
N ARG A 94 31.61 13.97 34.13
CA ARG A 94 32.57 13.06 34.78
C ARG A 94 33.01 12.06 33.70
N ARG A 95 34.17 12.30 33.10
CA ARG A 95 34.74 11.50 31.99
C ARG A 95 34.91 10.04 32.41
N ARG A 96 33.87 9.21 32.23
CA ARG A 96 34.05 7.79 31.93
C ARG A 96 34.48 7.71 30.47
N SER A 97 35.73 7.36 30.25
CA SER A 97 36.25 7.00 28.93
C SER A 97 35.64 5.66 28.52
N SER A 98 34.49 5.70 27.85
CA SER A 98 34.01 4.56 27.08
C SER A 98 35.02 4.31 25.95
N THR A 99 35.74 3.20 26.04
CA THR A 99 36.51 2.62 24.94
C THR A 99 35.61 2.48 23.70
N GLY A 100 36.20 2.58 22.51
CA GLY A 100 35.47 2.82 21.26
C GLY A 100 34.41 1.76 20.96
N ALA A 101 33.15 2.06 21.31
CA ALA A 101 32.01 1.30 20.85
C ALA A 101 31.84 1.49 19.34
N VAL A 102 31.76 0.40 18.59
CA VAL A 102 31.48 0.43 17.15
C VAL A 102 30.09 1.04 16.94
N GLN A 103 30.03 2.20 16.29
CA GLN A 103 28.76 2.77 15.87
C GLN A 103 28.22 1.92 14.71
N GLN A 104 27.18 1.13 15.00
CA GLN A 104 26.44 0.33 14.02
C GLN A 104 25.42 1.21 13.28
N HIS A 105 24.71 0.63 12.31
CA HIS A 105 23.54 1.26 11.72
C HIS A 105 22.37 1.35 12.72
N ASP A 106 21.60 2.42 12.65
CA ASP A 106 20.35 2.61 13.37
C ASP A 106 19.30 3.12 12.36
N VAL A 107 18.10 2.54 12.39
CA VAL A 107 16.99 2.92 11.50
C VAL A 107 16.39 4.27 11.91
N ALA A 108 16.64 4.75 13.13
CA ALA A 108 16.32 6.11 13.57
C ALA A 108 17.31 7.18 13.06
N ASP A 109 18.50 6.78 12.60
CA ASP A 109 19.51 7.64 11.96
C ASP A 109 19.32 7.77 10.43
N GLU A 110 18.27 7.14 9.86
CA GLU A 110 18.00 7.15 8.42
C GLU A 110 17.40 8.49 7.94
N GLU A 111 17.61 8.78 6.65
CA GLU A 111 17.15 10.02 6.04
C GLU A 111 15.62 10.01 5.88
N LEU A 112 14.94 10.81 6.72
CA LEU A 112 13.51 11.03 6.64
C LEU A 112 13.11 11.69 5.30
N PRO A 113 11.90 11.44 4.77
CA PRO A 113 11.36 12.20 3.64
C PRO A 113 11.04 13.63 4.05
N ASP A 114 11.03 14.56 3.08
CA ASP A 114 10.67 15.96 3.32
C ASP A 114 9.25 16.11 3.84
N ASP A 115 9.16 16.48 5.12
CA ASP A 115 7.93 16.51 5.90
C ASP A 115 7.18 17.83 5.72
N ALA A 116 6.83 18.13 4.47
CA ALA A 116 6.11 19.35 4.09
C ALA A 116 4.77 19.50 4.87
N PHE A 117 4.17 18.39 5.31
CA PHE A 117 2.98 18.41 6.15
C PHE A 117 3.24 18.98 7.54
N HIS A 118 4.29 18.52 8.23
CA HIS A 118 4.65 19.02 9.57
C HIS A 118 5.47 20.32 9.54
N SER A 119 5.64 20.96 8.38
CA SER A 119 6.25 22.29 8.27
C SER A 119 5.48 23.32 9.13
N PRO A 120 6.17 24.26 9.82
CA PRO A 120 5.51 25.29 10.63
C PRO A 120 4.55 26.18 9.82
N GLU A 121 4.89 26.41 8.56
CA GLU A 121 4.10 27.12 7.55
C GLU A 121 2.76 26.42 7.28
N PHE A 122 2.78 25.12 6.94
CA PHE A 122 1.57 24.35 6.64
C PHE A 122 0.71 24.11 7.89
N GLN A 123 1.34 23.77 9.02
CA GLN A 123 0.64 23.56 10.30
C GLN A 123 0.03 24.84 10.87
N GLY A 124 0.64 26.00 10.61
CA GLY A 124 0.04 27.31 10.89
C GLY A 124 -1.16 27.57 10.00
N ALA A 125 -1.00 27.43 8.67
CA ALA A 125 -2.05 27.62 7.69
C ALA A 125 -3.30 26.74 7.94
N PHE A 126 -3.11 25.46 8.22
CA PHE A 126 -4.20 24.51 8.53
C PHE A 126 -4.92 24.84 9.85
N ARG A 127 -4.19 25.32 10.86
CA ARG A 127 -4.77 25.76 12.14
C ARG A 127 -5.62 27.02 11.97
N ASP A 128 -5.11 28.01 11.24
CA ASP A 128 -5.82 29.26 10.95
C ASP A 128 -7.11 28.95 10.15
N ALA A 129 -7.07 27.98 9.22
CA ALA A 129 -8.24 27.50 8.49
C ALA A 129 -9.30 26.86 9.39
N LYS A 130 -8.93 25.95 10.31
CA LYS A 130 -9.88 25.39 11.30
C LYS A 130 -10.47 26.47 12.20
N GLN A 131 -9.66 27.42 12.67
CA GLN A 131 -10.12 28.54 13.52
C GLN A 131 -11.08 29.48 12.77
N LEU A 132 -10.92 29.64 11.46
CA LEU A 132 -11.88 30.37 10.62
C LEU A 132 -13.22 29.63 10.54
N MET A 133 -13.22 28.32 10.33
CA MET A 133 -14.46 27.52 10.30
C MET A 133 -15.19 27.57 11.65
N SER A 134 -14.48 27.42 12.78
CA SER A 134 -15.07 27.62 14.11
C SER A 134 -15.67 29.03 14.30
N SER A 135 -15.06 30.05 13.69
CA SER A 135 -15.56 31.42 13.74
C SER A 135 -16.83 31.62 12.90
N ILE A 136 -16.92 30.97 11.74
CA ILE A 136 -18.12 30.99 10.89
C ILE A 136 -19.27 30.24 11.58
N GLN A 137 -19.00 29.04 12.11
CA GLN A 137 -19.95 28.28 12.92
C GLN A 137 -20.50 29.13 14.07
N SER A 138 -19.61 29.77 14.86
CA SER A 138 -20.02 30.62 15.97
C SER A 138 -20.88 31.82 15.56
N VAL A 139 -20.77 32.32 14.33
CA VAL A 139 -21.63 33.42 13.85
C VAL A 139 -22.95 32.89 13.30
N LEU A 140 -22.97 31.78 12.56
CA LEU A 140 -24.21 31.14 12.13
C LEU A 140 -25.06 30.70 13.34
N GLY A 141 -24.43 30.18 14.39
CA GLY A 141 -25.08 29.86 15.67
C GLY A 141 -25.51 31.08 16.52
N SER A 142 -25.11 32.31 16.16
CA SER A 142 -25.37 33.50 16.99
C SER A 142 -26.80 34.05 16.95
N SER A 143 -27.69 33.44 16.15
CA SER A 143 -29.11 33.80 16.10
C SER A 143 -30.00 32.55 16.02
N ASN A 144 -31.15 32.56 16.69
CA ASN A 144 -32.10 31.43 16.81
C ASN A 144 -32.71 30.95 15.48
N ILE A 145 -32.32 31.52 14.33
CA ILE A 145 -32.78 31.13 12.98
C ILE A 145 -32.25 29.71 12.60
N HIS A 146 -31.29 29.16 13.35
CA HIS A 146 -30.78 27.80 13.18
C HIS A 146 -31.57 26.72 13.94
N GLU A 147 -32.49 27.08 14.83
CA GLU A 147 -33.25 26.13 15.67
C GLU A 147 -34.32 25.34 14.89
N GLY A 148 -34.70 25.82 13.70
CA GLY A 148 -35.60 25.10 12.80
C GLY A 148 -34.84 24.04 12.00
N SER A 149 -35.20 22.76 12.18
CA SER A 149 -34.50 21.59 11.61
C SER A 149 -34.42 21.53 10.08
N GLU A 150 -35.26 22.28 9.35
CA GLU A 150 -35.17 22.40 7.88
C GLU A 150 -34.49 23.69 7.39
N SER A 151 -34.08 24.58 8.31
CA SER A 151 -33.47 25.88 7.99
C SER A 151 -32.16 25.71 7.21
N THR A 152 -32.04 26.37 6.05
CA THR A 152 -30.78 26.43 5.29
C THR A 152 -29.63 26.94 6.15
N MET A 153 -29.90 27.89 7.06
CA MET A 153 -28.89 28.42 7.98
C MET A 153 -28.47 27.38 9.04
N GLY A 154 -29.36 26.45 9.41
CA GLY A 154 -29.04 25.29 10.25
C GLY A 154 -28.11 24.31 9.54
N LYS A 155 -28.35 24.03 8.25
CA LYS A 155 -27.47 23.19 7.43
C LYS A 155 -26.07 23.79 7.27
N LEU A 156 -26.00 25.09 6.95
CA LEU A 156 -24.72 25.83 6.87
C LEU A 156 -24.00 25.87 8.23
N HIS A 157 -24.72 25.95 9.35
CA HIS A 157 -24.13 25.86 10.69
C HIS A 157 -23.58 24.46 11.00
N GLU A 158 -24.31 23.41 10.64
CA GLU A 158 -23.88 22.01 10.79
C GLU A 158 -22.64 21.72 9.94
N GLU A 159 -22.60 22.21 8.71
CA GLU A 159 -21.47 22.07 7.80
C GLU A 159 -20.26 22.88 8.24
N ALA A 160 -20.44 24.13 8.68
CA ALA A 160 -19.39 24.90 9.34
C ALA A 160 -18.84 24.17 10.58
N GLY A 161 -19.70 23.47 11.33
CA GLY A 161 -19.31 22.59 12.43
C GLY A 161 -18.49 21.38 12.00
N LYS A 162 -18.89 20.68 10.93
CA LYS A 162 -18.11 19.57 10.34
C LYS A 162 -16.74 20.05 9.86
N LEU A 163 -16.66 21.21 9.21
CA LEU A 163 -15.39 21.79 8.76
C LEU A 163 -14.56 22.37 9.92
N ALA A 164 -15.16 22.83 11.02
CA ALA A 164 -14.46 23.23 12.24
C ALA A 164 -13.89 22.02 13.00
N ALA A 165 -14.66 20.93 13.07
CA ALA A 165 -14.27 19.65 13.67
C ALA A 165 -13.35 18.81 12.76
N PHE A 166 -13.06 19.25 11.52
CA PHE A 166 -12.34 18.47 10.52
C PHE A 166 -11.00 17.91 11.03
N GLU A 167 -10.83 16.59 10.94
CA GLU A 167 -9.57 15.89 11.23
C GLU A 167 -9.13 15.04 10.04
N TYR A 168 -7.82 15.00 9.80
CA TYR A 168 -7.21 14.13 8.80
C TYR A 168 -6.92 12.75 9.43
N PRO A 169 -6.96 11.65 8.65
CA PRO A 169 -6.60 10.33 9.16
C PRO A 169 -5.19 10.30 9.77
N ALA A 170 -5.11 9.95 11.05
CA ALA A 170 -3.84 9.85 11.78
C ALA A 170 -2.98 8.66 11.29
N THR A 171 -3.59 7.67 10.66
CA THR A 171 -2.92 6.46 10.15
C THR A 171 -3.08 6.28 8.65
N ARG A 172 -2.18 5.48 8.04
CA ARG A 172 -2.28 5.02 6.64
C ARG A 172 -1.91 3.55 6.46
N THR A 173 -2.75 2.82 5.74
CA THR A 173 -2.62 1.39 5.47
C THR A 173 -1.90 1.15 4.14
N VAL A 174 -0.81 0.38 4.15
CA VAL A 174 -0.04 -0.02 2.96
C VAL A 174 -0.11 -1.53 2.80
N GLY A 175 -0.77 -2.01 1.74
CA GLY A 175 -0.93 -3.44 1.45
C GLY A 175 0.22 -4.00 0.61
N PHE A 176 0.82 -5.10 1.07
CA PHE A 176 1.86 -5.84 0.36
C PHE A 176 1.27 -7.16 -0.16
N VAL A 177 1.16 -7.29 -1.48
CA VAL A 177 0.50 -8.42 -2.17
C VAL A 177 1.46 -9.05 -3.18
N GLY A 178 1.52 -10.37 -3.24
CA GLY A 178 2.39 -11.09 -4.19
C GLY A 178 2.36 -12.59 -3.98
N ASP A 179 2.75 -13.33 -5.00
CA ASP A 179 2.71 -14.80 -5.04
C ASP A 179 3.61 -15.46 -3.98
N SER A 180 3.35 -16.73 -3.64
CA SER A 180 4.16 -17.44 -2.65
C SER A 180 5.63 -17.56 -3.10
N GLY A 181 6.57 -17.33 -2.18
CA GLY A 181 8.01 -17.38 -2.46
C GLY A 181 8.65 -16.14 -3.09
N VAL A 182 7.88 -15.10 -3.45
CA VAL A 182 8.44 -13.83 -4.01
C VAL A 182 9.16 -12.94 -2.99
N GLY A 183 9.31 -13.38 -1.73
CA GLY A 183 10.08 -12.66 -0.70
C GLY A 183 9.33 -11.54 0.03
N LYS A 184 8.01 -11.44 -0.13
CA LYS A 184 7.08 -10.51 0.58
C LYS A 184 7.34 -10.43 2.09
N SER A 185 7.30 -11.56 2.79
CA SER A 185 7.57 -11.63 4.25
C SER A 185 9.00 -11.22 4.60
N SER A 186 9.97 -11.53 3.74
CA SER A 186 11.38 -11.13 3.92
C SER A 186 11.55 -9.62 3.81
N LEU A 187 10.83 -8.97 2.87
CA LEU A 187 10.78 -7.51 2.73
C LEU A 187 10.16 -6.86 3.97
N LEU A 188 9.02 -7.37 4.47
CA LEU A 188 8.40 -6.85 5.70
C LEU A 188 9.33 -6.96 6.91
N ASN A 189 10.01 -8.10 7.08
CA ASN A 189 11.04 -8.27 8.12
C ASN A 189 12.13 -7.20 8.02
N SER A 190 12.63 -6.92 6.81
CA SER A 190 13.64 -5.87 6.59
C SER A 190 13.09 -4.45 6.83
N LEU A 191 11.87 -4.14 6.40
CA LEU A 191 11.24 -2.83 6.60
C LEU A 191 10.97 -2.53 8.09
N LEU A 192 10.47 -3.52 8.82
CA LEU A 192 10.25 -3.51 10.28
C LEU A 192 11.55 -3.68 11.10
N ASP A 193 12.68 -3.90 10.42
CA ASP A 193 14.00 -4.19 11.00
C ASP A 193 14.02 -5.33 12.03
N THR A 194 13.07 -6.26 11.93
CA THR A 194 12.88 -7.38 12.87
C THR A 194 13.01 -8.70 12.11
N LYS A 195 14.11 -9.42 12.34
CA LYS A 195 14.42 -10.65 11.60
C LYS A 195 13.51 -11.81 12.01
N GLY A 196 12.79 -12.39 11.05
CA GLY A 196 12.02 -13.63 11.23
C GLY A 196 10.63 -13.45 11.86
N LEU A 197 10.11 -12.22 11.95
CA LEU A 197 8.78 -11.93 12.50
C LEU A 197 7.66 -12.39 11.55
N ALA A 198 7.69 -11.95 10.30
CA ALA A 198 6.81 -12.40 9.24
C ALA A 198 7.30 -13.74 8.66
N ARG A 199 6.39 -14.68 8.37
CA ARG A 199 6.68 -16.08 8.00
C ARG A 199 7.46 -16.19 6.67
N THR A 200 8.73 -16.62 6.75
CA THR A 200 9.60 -16.89 5.60
C THR A 200 9.87 -18.39 5.44
N SER A 201 8.94 -19.13 4.84
CA SER A 201 9.07 -20.57 4.56
C SER A 201 9.23 -20.84 3.06
N ASN A 202 10.28 -21.55 2.66
CA ASN A 202 10.57 -21.86 1.25
C ASN A 202 9.91 -23.17 0.75
N ASN A 203 9.01 -23.77 1.53
CA ASN A 203 8.53 -25.15 1.35
C ASN A 203 7.36 -25.28 0.36
N GLY A 204 7.19 -24.33 -0.56
CA GLY A 204 6.15 -24.35 -1.61
C GLY A 204 4.72 -23.99 -1.17
N GLU A 205 4.36 -24.20 0.10
CA GLU A 205 3.03 -23.85 0.63
C GLU A 205 2.83 -22.33 0.83
N ALA A 206 1.56 -21.90 0.93
CA ALA A 206 1.19 -20.49 0.98
C ALA A 206 1.68 -19.78 2.26
N CYS A 207 2.44 -18.69 2.06
CA CYS A 207 3.10 -17.88 3.10
C CYS A 207 2.19 -17.27 4.19
N THR A 208 0.92 -16.99 3.85
CA THR A 208 0.02 -16.13 4.65
C THR A 208 -1.42 -16.62 4.47
N CYS A 209 -2.07 -17.15 5.51
CA CYS A 209 -3.50 -17.50 5.43
C CYS A 209 -4.46 -16.37 5.87
N VAL A 210 -3.98 -15.39 6.64
CA VAL A 210 -4.79 -14.33 7.24
C VAL A 210 -4.11 -12.98 7.04
N VAL A 211 -4.90 -11.95 6.75
CA VAL A 211 -4.43 -10.56 6.68
C VAL A 211 -3.74 -10.17 7.99
N THR A 212 -2.45 -9.83 7.91
CA THR A 212 -1.64 -9.51 9.10
C THR A 212 -1.17 -8.05 9.05
N GLU A 213 -1.73 -7.24 9.94
CA GLU A 213 -1.47 -5.80 10.06
C GLU A 213 -0.37 -5.54 11.11
N TYR A 214 0.61 -4.71 10.78
CA TYR A 214 1.67 -4.29 11.71
C TYR A 214 1.44 -2.86 12.19
N HIS A 215 1.30 -2.71 13.50
CA HIS A 215 0.89 -1.49 14.20
C HIS A 215 1.99 -0.99 15.16
N TYR A 216 2.03 0.32 15.40
CA TYR A 216 2.99 0.90 16.34
C TYR A 216 2.54 0.83 17.80
N HIS A 217 3.49 0.60 18.71
CA HIS A 217 3.43 0.99 20.11
C HIS A 217 4.85 1.22 20.66
N ASN A 218 4.96 1.95 21.76
CA ASN A 218 6.24 2.35 22.37
C ASN A 218 6.65 1.43 23.54
N ARG A 219 6.68 0.11 23.32
CA ARG A 219 7.23 -0.88 24.25
C ARG A 219 8.16 -1.82 23.50
N ASP A 220 9.22 -2.29 24.14
CA ASP A 220 10.20 -3.20 23.52
C ASP A 220 9.74 -4.69 23.55
N THR A 221 8.43 -4.90 23.44
CA THR A 221 7.73 -6.18 23.38
C THR A 221 6.92 -6.30 22.10
N LEU A 222 6.43 -7.51 21.77
CA LEU A 222 5.44 -7.69 20.73
C LEU A 222 4.12 -8.16 21.33
N ASP A 223 3.02 -7.49 20.98
CA ASP A 223 1.67 -7.88 21.37
C ASP A 223 0.89 -8.30 20.10
N ILE A 224 0.19 -9.44 20.13
CA ILE A 224 -0.70 -9.91 19.04
C ILE A 224 -2.15 -9.74 19.48
N ARG A 225 -2.99 -9.14 18.63
CA ARG A 225 -4.45 -9.13 18.77
C ARG A 225 -5.11 -9.79 17.56
N VAL A 226 -5.82 -10.89 17.81
CA VAL A 226 -6.57 -11.64 16.81
C VAL A 226 -7.99 -11.08 16.72
N ASN A 227 -8.36 -10.51 15.58
CA ASN A 227 -9.71 -10.06 15.31
C ASN A 227 -10.51 -11.22 14.70
N LEU A 228 -11.41 -11.83 15.46
CA LEU A 228 -12.29 -12.90 14.99
C LEU A 228 -13.55 -12.31 14.35
N PHE A 229 -14.09 -12.95 13.31
CA PHE A 229 -15.46 -12.65 12.85
C PHE A 229 -16.47 -12.92 13.96
N SER A 230 -17.54 -12.13 14.03
CA SER A 230 -18.70 -12.36 14.91
C SER A 230 -19.50 -13.60 14.45
N MET A 231 -20.44 -14.09 15.27
CA MET A 231 -21.31 -15.19 14.82
C MET A 231 -22.23 -14.76 13.67
N GLU A 232 -22.73 -13.52 13.72
CA GLU A 232 -23.54 -12.90 12.66
C GLU A 232 -22.75 -12.78 11.34
N GLU A 233 -21.50 -12.30 11.40
CA GLU A 233 -20.61 -12.25 10.23
C GLU A 233 -20.31 -13.66 9.67
N LEU A 234 -20.17 -14.67 10.53
CA LEU A 234 -19.92 -16.05 10.11
C LEU A 234 -21.16 -16.72 9.51
N GLU A 235 -22.34 -16.52 10.09
CA GLU A 235 -23.62 -17.05 9.61
C GLU A 235 -23.97 -16.46 8.23
N ASP A 236 -23.85 -15.14 8.07
CA ASP A 236 -24.02 -14.41 6.81
C ASP A 236 -22.97 -14.81 5.74
N GLN A 237 -21.74 -15.15 6.14
CA GLN A 237 -20.74 -15.74 5.24
C GLN A 237 -21.11 -17.18 4.84
N LEU A 238 -21.42 -18.06 5.79
CA LEU A 238 -21.77 -19.46 5.56
C LEU A 238 -23.02 -19.60 4.68
N GLY A 239 -24.04 -18.76 4.92
CA GLY A 239 -25.26 -18.70 4.11
C GLY A 239 -24.98 -18.36 2.65
N ARG A 240 -24.21 -17.28 2.38
CA ARG A 240 -23.83 -16.93 1.00
C ARG A 240 -22.99 -18.01 0.32
N LEU A 241 -22.04 -18.64 1.03
CA LEU A 241 -21.25 -19.74 0.48
C LEU A 241 -22.13 -20.96 0.18
N LEU A 242 -23.09 -21.29 1.05
CA LEU A 242 -24.04 -22.38 0.86
C LEU A 242 -24.99 -22.10 -0.31
N GLN A 243 -25.46 -20.86 -0.45
CA GLN A 243 -26.27 -20.40 -1.57
C GLN A 243 -25.50 -20.57 -2.88
N VAL A 244 -24.29 -20.00 -2.99
CA VAL A 244 -23.43 -20.10 -4.17
C VAL A 244 -23.15 -21.56 -4.56
N TYR A 245 -22.79 -22.40 -3.59
CA TYR A 245 -22.55 -23.83 -3.81
C TYR A 245 -23.80 -24.55 -4.34
N ARG A 246 -24.95 -24.35 -3.68
CA ARG A 246 -26.24 -24.94 -4.11
C ARG A 246 -26.67 -24.46 -5.49
N THR A 247 -26.55 -23.16 -5.78
CA THR A 247 -26.98 -22.60 -7.06
C THR A 247 -26.18 -23.22 -8.22
N PHE A 248 -24.86 -23.38 -8.07
CA PHE A 248 -24.07 -24.09 -9.08
C PHE A 248 -24.43 -25.58 -9.15
N GLU A 249 -24.31 -26.33 -8.05
CA GLU A 249 -24.46 -27.80 -8.08
C GLU A 249 -25.84 -28.26 -8.56
N LEU A 250 -26.91 -27.49 -8.27
CA LEU A 250 -28.29 -27.80 -8.69
C LEU A 250 -28.63 -27.36 -10.13
N HIS A 251 -27.98 -26.32 -10.67
CA HIS A 251 -28.36 -25.71 -11.97
C HIS A 251 -27.23 -25.77 -13.01
N GLN A 252 -26.13 -26.47 -12.74
CA GLN A 252 -24.98 -26.59 -13.65
C GLN A 252 -25.33 -27.11 -15.05
N ASP A 253 -26.41 -27.88 -15.20
CA ASP A 253 -26.89 -28.37 -16.50
C ASP A 253 -27.83 -27.38 -17.23
N GLU A 254 -28.29 -26.33 -16.54
CA GLU A 254 -29.12 -25.25 -17.09
C GLU A 254 -28.29 -24.04 -17.57
N ILE A 255 -27.08 -23.85 -17.02
CA ILE A 255 -26.16 -22.78 -17.43
C ILE A 255 -25.57 -23.09 -18.82
N THR A 256 -26.03 -22.33 -19.82
CA THR A 256 -25.64 -22.52 -21.23
C THR A 256 -24.51 -21.60 -21.69
N ASP A 257 -24.21 -20.51 -20.97
CA ASP A 257 -23.04 -19.68 -21.23
C ASP A 257 -21.79 -20.27 -20.57
N ALA A 258 -20.71 -20.41 -21.35
CA ALA A 258 -19.48 -21.07 -20.90
C ALA A 258 -18.65 -20.21 -19.92
N ALA A 259 -18.73 -18.88 -20.01
CA ALA A 259 -18.04 -17.97 -19.10
C ALA A 259 -18.79 -17.84 -17.77
N GLU A 260 -20.13 -17.74 -17.82
CA GLU A 260 -20.97 -17.76 -16.61
C GLU A 260 -20.80 -19.09 -15.86
N ARG A 261 -20.79 -20.23 -16.58
CA ARG A 261 -20.51 -21.54 -15.98
C ARG A 261 -19.14 -21.57 -15.30
N GLN A 262 -18.10 -21.04 -15.93
CA GLN A 262 -16.74 -21.02 -15.39
C GLN A 262 -16.64 -20.14 -14.12
N ASP A 263 -17.26 -18.96 -14.13
CA ASP A 263 -17.29 -18.08 -12.95
C ASP A 263 -18.11 -18.71 -11.81
N MET A 264 -19.23 -19.37 -12.10
CA MET A 264 -20.03 -20.05 -11.08
C MET A 264 -19.33 -21.31 -10.53
N GLU A 265 -18.63 -22.09 -11.36
CA GLU A 265 -17.80 -23.22 -10.93
C GLU A 265 -16.68 -22.75 -10.00
N ALA A 266 -15.99 -21.66 -10.35
CA ALA A 266 -14.95 -21.06 -9.52
C ALA A 266 -15.51 -20.59 -8.17
N ASN A 267 -16.67 -19.96 -8.14
CA ASN A 267 -17.33 -19.50 -6.91
C ASN A 267 -17.87 -20.66 -6.05
N ALA A 268 -18.40 -21.72 -6.66
CA ALA A 268 -18.81 -22.94 -5.93
C ALA A 268 -17.60 -23.66 -5.33
N LYS A 269 -16.46 -23.67 -6.04
CA LYS A 269 -15.20 -24.15 -5.51
C LYS A 269 -14.71 -23.32 -4.31
N VAL A 270 -14.88 -21.99 -4.29
CA VAL A 270 -14.60 -21.16 -3.10
C VAL A 270 -15.38 -21.66 -1.88
N ALA A 271 -16.68 -21.87 -2.03
CA ALA A 271 -17.51 -22.36 -0.94
C ALA A 271 -17.03 -23.73 -0.44
N LYS A 272 -16.75 -24.66 -1.36
CA LYS A 272 -16.23 -26.00 -1.05
C LYS A 272 -14.87 -25.95 -0.34
N ASP A 273 -13.89 -25.22 -0.89
CA ASP A 273 -12.56 -25.00 -0.32
C ASP A 273 -12.66 -24.42 1.11
N THR A 274 -13.63 -23.51 1.35
CA THR A 274 -13.86 -22.89 2.66
C THR A 274 -14.45 -23.87 3.66
N PHE A 275 -15.53 -24.58 3.29
CA PHE A 275 -16.15 -25.59 4.14
C PHE A 275 -15.15 -26.69 4.52
N GLN A 276 -14.35 -27.16 3.55
CA GLN A 276 -13.29 -28.16 3.77
C GLN A 276 -12.09 -27.63 4.58
N ALA A 277 -11.95 -26.32 4.80
CA ALA A 277 -11.00 -25.75 5.76
C ALA A 277 -11.62 -25.64 7.16
N MET A 278 -12.87 -25.17 7.26
CA MET A 278 -13.58 -24.92 8.52
C MET A 278 -14.01 -26.19 9.26
N PHE A 279 -14.44 -27.23 8.53
CA PHE A 279 -15.21 -28.36 9.08
C PHE A 279 -14.59 -29.73 8.77
N ARG A 280 -13.25 -29.82 8.82
CA ARG A 280 -12.52 -31.09 8.67
C ARG A 280 -12.99 -32.12 9.69
N GLY A 281 -13.01 -33.38 9.25
CA GLY A 281 -13.60 -34.50 10.00
C GLY A 281 -15.13 -34.50 10.12
N ARG A 282 -15.82 -33.37 9.92
CA ARG A 282 -17.29 -33.27 9.98
C ARG A 282 -17.97 -33.43 8.61
N LEU A 283 -17.32 -33.01 7.52
CA LEU A 283 -17.77 -33.17 6.13
C LEU A 283 -17.52 -34.59 5.56
N ALA A 284 -17.94 -35.63 6.28
CA ALA A 284 -17.76 -37.03 5.85
C ALA A 284 -18.75 -37.49 4.76
N ASP A 285 -19.95 -36.90 4.74
CA ASP A 285 -20.87 -36.88 3.59
C ASP A 285 -21.00 -35.39 3.20
N GLU A 286 -20.75 -35.03 1.94
CA GLU A 286 -20.99 -33.67 1.44
C GLU A 286 -22.42 -33.50 0.90
N ALA A 287 -23.15 -34.59 0.66
CA ALA A 287 -24.43 -34.54 -0.05
C ALA A 287 -25.57 -33.91 0.78
N PHE A 288 -25.43 -33.79 2.11
CA PHE A 288 -26.39 -33.02 2.92
C PHE A 288 -26.41 -31.53 2.55
N LEU A 289 -25.28 -30.98 2.10
CA LEU A 289 -25.18 -29.59 1.64
C LEU A 289 -26.16 -29.25 0.52
N ILE A 290 -26.59 -30.26 -0.25
CA ILE A 290 -27.53 -30.15 -1.37
C ILE A 290 -28.91 -30.73 -1.02
N ARG A 291 -28.96 -31.89 -0.35
CA ARG A 291 -30.19 -32.70 -0.12
C ARG A 291 -31.16 -32.15 0.93
N GLU A 292 -30.68 -31.41 1.92
CA GLU A 292 -31.49 -30.99 3.07
C GLU A 292 -32.01 -29.54 2.90
N ALA A 293 -32.93 -29.08 3.74
CA ALA A 293 -33.42 -27.71 3.65
C ALA A 293 -32.28 -26.69 3.86
N TYR A 294 -32.42 -25.49 3.31
CA TYR A 294 -31.36 -24.47 3.39
C TYR A 294 -31.07 -24.08 4.85
N GLU A 295 -32.13 -23.81 5.63
CA GLU A 295 -31.99 -23.44 7.05
C GLU A 295 -31.40 -24.58 7.89
N ASP A 296 -31.90 -25.82 7.74
CA ASP A 296 -31.38 -27.02 8.46
C ASP A 296 -29.86 -27.22 8.28
N VAL A 297 -29.34 -26.82 7.11
CA VAL A 297 -27.91 -26.90 6.79
C VAL A 297 -27.17 -25.67 7.30
N LEU A 298 -27.74 -24.47 7.19
CA LEU A 298 -27.13 -23.25 7.73
C LEU A 298 -27.00 -23.33 9.25
N ASP A 299 -28.06 -23.71 9.97
CA ASP A 299 -28.04 -23.96 11.42
C ASP A 299 -26.94 -24.97 11.80
N ARG A 300 -26.78 -26.05 11.02
CA ARG A 300 -25.74 -27.07 11.25
C ARG A 300 -24.33 -26.51 11.06
N LEU A 301 -24.08 -25.75 9.99
CA LEU A 301 -22.78 -25.15 9.71
C LEU A 301 -22.44 -24.05 10.74
N THR A 302 -23.42 -23.22 11.13
CA THR A 302 -23.26 -22.17 12.15
C THR A 302 -23.04 -22.78 13.54
N SER A 303 -23.72 -23.89 13.88
CA SER A 303 -23.46 -24.67 15.08
C SER A 303 -22.04 -25.26 15.09
N TRP A 304 -21.57 -25.83 13.98
CA TRP A 304 -20.20 -26.33 13.85
C TRP A 304 -19.15 -25.21 13.90
N ALA A 305 -19.49 -24.02 13.39
CA ALA A 305 -18.63 -22.84 13.50
C ALA A 305 -18.54 -22.35 14.96
N ALA A 306 -19.65 -22.37 15.72
CA ALA A 306 -19.65 -22.04 17.14
C ALA A 306 -18.80 -23.02 17.98
N ASP A 307 -18.84 -24.32 17.67
CA ASP A 307 -17.99 -25.35 18.29
C ASP A 307 -16.48 -25.13 18.05
N ALA A 308 -16.12 -24.71 16.83
CA ALA A 308 -14.73 -24.69 16.35
C ALA A 308 -14.05 -23.31 16.45
N ARG A 309 -14.82 -22.24 16.64
CA ARG A 309 -14.32 -20.86 16.75
C ARG A 309 -13.44 -20.70 18.02
N PRO A 310 -12.24 -20.10 17.92
CA PRO A 310 -11.39 -19.87 19.07
C PRO A 310 -12.06 -19.02 20.16
N SER A 311 -11.85 -19.39 21.43
CA SER A 311 -12.33 -18.64 22.58
C SER A 311 -11.82 -17.19 22.58
N PRO A 312 -12.65 -16.18 22.89
CA PRO A 312 -12.21 -14.78 22.96
C PRO A 312 -11.02 -14.52 23.89
N SER A 313 -10.83 -15.33 24.93
CA SER A 313 -9.68 -15.29 25.84
C SER A 313 -8.34 -15.62 25.16
N MET A 314 -8.34 -16.23 23.98
CA MET A 314 -7.16 -16.54 23.18
C MET A 314 -6.90 -15.49 22.07
N THR A 315 -7.59 -14.35 22.10
CA THR A 315 -7.44 -13.30 21.07
C THR A 315 -6.37 -12.25 21.39
N LEU A 316 -5.76 -12.29 22.59
CA LEU A 316 -4.74 -11.35 23.01
C LEU A 316 -3.53 -12.09 23.58
N HIS A 317 -2.37 -11.86 22.97
CA HIS A 317 -1.07 -12.30 23.46
C HIS A 317 -0.24 -11.03 23.71
N THR A 318 0.38 -10.88 24.87
CA THR A 318 1.25 -9.73 25.18
C THR A 318 2.66 -10.19 25.52
N ASP A 319 3.59 -9.24 25.48
CA ASP A 319 4.95 -9.39 26.02
C ASP A 319 5.75 -10.52 25.35
N LEU A 320 5.46 -10.78 24.07
CA LEU A 320 6.12 -11.82 23.28
C LEU A 320 7.51 -11.39 22.82
N SER A 321 8.42 -12.36 22.72
CA SER A 321 9.66 -12.22 21.97
C SER A 321 9.41 -12.34 20.45
N PRO A 322 10.32 -11.89 19.57
CA PRO A 322 10.14 -12.01 18.13
C PRO A 322 9.91 -13.46 17.66
N GLN A 323 10.58 -14.45 18.28
CA GLN A 323 10.38 -15.86 17.96
C GLN A 323 9.04 -16.40 18.47
N ALA A 324 8.62 -16.00 19.68
CA ALA A 324 7.30 -16.38 20.19
C ALA A 324 6.18 -15.78 19.34
N CYS A 325 6.30 -14.51 18.95
CA CYS A 325 5.40 -13.84 18.03
C CYS A 325 5.34 -14.55 16.66
N SER A 326 6.49 -14.91 16.09
CA SER A 326 6.58 -15.66 14.83
C SER A 326 5.90 -17.04 14.92
N ASN A 327 6.10 -17.76 16.04
CA ASN A 327 5.45 -19.05 16.29
C ASN A 327 3.93 -18.92 16.41
N THR A 328 3.42 -17.97 17.21
CA THR A 328 1.97 -17.73 17.35
C THR A 328 1.35 -17.23 16.05
N LEU A 329 2.04 -16.41 15.26
CA LEU A 329 1.62 -16.07 13.90
C LEU A 329 1.56 -17.31 13.00
N MET A 330 2.52 -18.22 13.11
CA MET A 330 2.49 -19.49 12.38
C MET A 330 1.30 -20.36 12.79
N GLU A 331 1.00 -20.49 14.08
CA GLU A 331 -0.15 -21.25 14.61
C GLU A 331 -1.51 -20.67 14.14
N LEU A 332 -1.63 -19.34 14.06
CA LEU A 332 -2.86 -18.65 13.65
C LEU A 332 -3.04 -18.55 12.12
N SER A 333 -1.94 -18.51 11.35
CA SER A 333 -1.95 -18.19 9.90
C SER A 333 -1.40 -19.31 8.99
N SER A 334 -1.34 -20.55 9.48
CA SER A 334 -0.95 -21.73 8.71
C SER A 334 -2.07 -22.76 8.63
N GLU A 335 -1.90 -23.72 7.73
CA GLU A 335 -2.69 -24.94 7.68
C GLU A 335 -2.24 -25.89 8.82
N PRO A 336 -3.14 -26.55 9.55
CA PRO A 336 -2.74 -27.42 10.65
C PRO A 336 -2.04 -28.70 10.16
N ALA A 337 -1.03 -29.15 10.92
CA ALA A 337 -0.20 -30.30 10.53
C ALA A 337 -0.94 -31.66 10.54
N SER A 338 -2.11 -31.74 11.18
CA SER A 338 -3.00 -32.90 11.07
C SER A 338 -4.09 -32.63 10.03
N ARG A 339 -4.34 -33.62 9.16
CA ARG A 339 -5.41 -33.57 8.15
C ARG A 339 -6.81 -33.64 8.75
N ASP A 340 -6.94 -34.13 9.98
CA ASP A 340 -8.23 -34.34 10.65
C ASP A 340 -8.66 -33.14 11.51
N SER A 341 -7.74 -32.20 11.79
CA SER A 341 -8.04 -30.97 12.54
C SER A 341 -8.51 -29.84 11.61
N PRO A 342 -9.58 -29.09 11.96
CA PRO A 342 -10.00 -27.91 11.20
C PRO A 342 -8.96 -26.79 11.29
N ALA A 343 -8.95 -25.91 10.29
CA ALA A 343 -8.06 -24.76 10.26
C ALA A 343 -8.59 -23.60 11.11
N THR A 344 -7.71 -22.89 11.82
CA THR A 344 -8.05 -21.72 12.64
C THR A 344 -8.31 -20.47 11.79
N TRP A 345 -7.60 -20.35 10.66
CA TRP A 345 -7.57 -19.12 9.84
C TRP A 345 -8.94 -18.63 9.32
N PRO A 346 -9.94 -19.46 8.96
CA PRO A 346 -11.23 -18.97 8.45
C PRO A 346 -12.04 -18.17 9.49
N TYR A 347 -11.81 -18.40 10.79
CA TYR A 347 -12.49 -17.69 11.88
C TYR A 347 -11.88 -16.30 12.16
N ILE A 348 -10.72 -15.99 11.55
CA ILE A 348 -9.94 -14.77 11.81
C ILE A 348 -10.13 -13.77 10.66
N ARG A 349 -10.66 -12.59 11.01
CA ARG A 349 -10.86 -11.45 10.10
C ARG A 349 -9.55 -10.71 9.83
N SER A 350 -8.75 -10.44 10.86
CA SER A 350 -7.37 -9.97 10.71
C SER A 350 -6.53 -10.22 11.97
N ILE A 351 -5.21 -10.30 11.83
CA ILE A 351 -4.26 -10.35 12.95
C ILE A 351 -3.56 -9.01 13.03
N LYS A 352 -3.55 -8.37 14.20
CA LYS A 352 -2.87 -7.09 14.44
C LYS A 352 -1.65 -7.32 15.34
N VAL A 353 -0.45 -7.17 14.79
CA VAL A 353 0.83 -7.28 15.48
C VAL A 353 1.29 -5.89 15.87
N PHE A 354 1.45 -5.64 17.17
CA PHE A 354 1.99 -4.39 17.68
C PHE A 354 3.48 -4.56 17.96
N LEU A 355 4.32 -3.65 17.43
CA LEU A 355 5.76 -3.57 17.72
C LEU A 355 6.32 -2.14 17.69
N ASN A 356 7.42 -1.91 18.41
CA ASN A 356 8.20 -0.67 18.41
C ASN A 356 9.13 -0.53 17.19
N ALA A 357 8.57 -0.53 15.98
CA ALA A 357 9.32 -0.34 14.73
C ALA A 357 9.28 1.13 14.25
N HIS A 358 10.44 1.73 13.95
CA HIS A 358 10.54 3.15 13.57
C HIS A 358 9.65 3.53 12.37
N ILE A 359 9.53 2.64 11.37
CA ILE A 359 8.69 2.87 10.18
C ILE A 359 7.19 3.07 10.53
N LEU A 360 6.70 2.45 11.61
CA LEU A 360 5.30 2.52 12.05
C LEU A 360 5.02 3.75 12.93
N SER A 361 6.06 4.29 13.58
CA SER A 361 5.95 5.34 14.62
C SER A 361 5.21 6.63 14.21
N ARG A 362 5.07 6.87 12.91
CA ARG A 362 4.38 8.02 12.32
C ARG A 362 2.93 7.72 11.89
N GLY A 363 2.34 6.61 12.35
CA GLY A 363 0.98 6.19 11.99
C GLY A 363 0.90 5.29 10.75
N LEU A 364 2.02 4.78 10.25
CA LEU A 364 2.00 3.82 9.14
C LEU A 364 1.57 2.44 9.66
N ILE A 365 0.68 1.78 8.91
CA ILE A 365 0.28 0.38 9.11
C ILE A 365 0.72 -0.39 7.87
N LEU A 366 1.67 -1.33 8.03
CA LEU A 366 2.01 -2.26 6.95
C LEU A 366 1.06 -3.46 7.02
N VAL A 367 0.61 -3.99 5.89
CA VAL A 367 -0.27 -5.16 5.87
C VAL A 367 0.28 -6.24 4.96
N ASP A 368 0.51 -7.42 5.54
CA ASP A 368 0.83 -8.64 4.80
C ASP A 368 -0.44 -9.29 4.28
N LEU A 369 -0.56 -9.39 2.95
CA LEU A 369 -1.70 -10.01 2.27
C LEU A 369 -1.27 -11.31 1.59
N PRO A 370 -2.17 -12.30 1.43
CA PRO A 370 -1.93 -13.44 0.53
C PRO A 370 -1.67 -12.99 -0.93
N GLY A 371 -1.30 -13.93 -1.80
CA GLY A 371 -1.18 -13.67 -3.24
C GLY A 371 -2.54 -13.74 -3.93
N LEU A 372 -2.75 -12.96 -5.01
CA LEU A 372 -3.97 -13.06 -5.81
C LEU A 372 -4.09 -14.41 -6.54
N ARG A 373 -2.98 -15.12 -6.73
CA ARG A 373 -2.92 -16.43 -7.41
C ARG A 373 -2.84 -17.60 -6.42
N ASP A 374 -3.37 -17.41 -5.20
CA ASP A 374 -3.42 -18.45 -4.17
C ASP A 374 -4.36 -19.61 -4.58
N LEU A 375 -3.93 -20.84 -4.30
CA LEU A 375 -4.67 -22.07 -4.61
C LEU A 375 -5.97 -22.23 -3.80
N ASN A 376 -6.03 -21.67 -2.59
CA ASN A 376 -7.26 -21.58 -1.81
C ASN A 376 -8.02 -20.32 -2.25
N SER A 377 -9.11 -20.55 -2.97
CA SER A 377 -9.86 -19.49 -3.62
C SER A 377 -10.59 -18.55 -2.65
N ALA A 378 -10.80 -18.95 -1.39
CA ALA A 378 -11.32 -18.07 -0.33
C ALA A 378 -10.28 -17.06 0.16
N ARG A 379 -9.01 -17.48 0.35
CA ARG A 379 -7.89 -16.57 0.68
C ARG A 379 -7.73 -15.47 -0.37
N ARG A 380 -7.91 -15.82 -1.65
CA ARG A 380 -7.93 -14.87 -2.76
C ARG A 380 -9.03 -13.81 -2.61
N ILE A 381 -10.28 -14.19 -2.35
CA ILE A 381 -11.38 -13.22 -2.21
C ILE A 381 -11.19 -12.28 -0.99
N ILE A 382 -10.68 -12.80 0.13
CA ILE A 382 -10.33 -11.96 1.29
C ILE A 382 -9.24 -10.94 0.92
N THR A 383 -8.25 -11.37 0.13
CA THR A 383 -7.18 -10.50 -0.40
C THR A 383 -7.73 -9.41 -1.32
N GLU A 384 -8.55 -9.79 -2.30
CA GLU A 384 -9.15 -8.83 -3.26
C GLU A 384 -9.95 -7.74 -2.56
N ARG A 385 -10.74 -8.08 -1.53
CA ARG A 385 -11.50 -7.10 -0.74
C ARG A 385 -10.59 -6.18 0.07
N TYR A 386 -9.63 -6.73 0.83
CA TYR A 386 -8.77 -5.92 1.70
C TYR A 386 -7.87 -4.97 0.89
N LEU A 387 -7.50 -5.32 -0.35
CA LEU A 387 -6.81 -4.40 -1.26
C LEU A 387 -7.61 -3.12 -1.55
N LEU A 388 -8.94 -3.18 -1.58
CA LEU A 388 -9.81 -2.00 -1.79
C LEU A 388 -9.80 -1.05 -0.57
N GLU A 389 -9.48 -1.55 0.61
CA GLU A 389 -9.39 -0.79 1.87
C GLU A 389 -7.99 -0.15 2.07
N CYS A 390 -6.97 -0.64 1.36
CA CYS A 390 -5.60 -0.14 1.43
C CYS A 390 -5.47 1.29 0.86
N ASN A 391 -4.71 2.15 1.55
CA ASN A 391 -4.48 3.52 1.08
C ASN A 391 -3.35 3.61 0.04
N GLU A 392 -2.43 2.65 0.04
CA GLU A 392 -1.42 2.42 -1.01
C GLU A 392 -1.20 0.90 -1.13
N ILE A 393 -0.83 0.42 -2.33
CA ILE A 393 -0.63 -1.01 -2.62
C ILE A 393 0.75 -1.21 -3.25
N PHE A 394 1.48 -2.24 -2.81
CA PHE A 394 2.70 -2.72 -3.45
C PHE A 394 2.53 -4.16 -3.95
N ALA A 395 2.63 -4.33 -5.27
CA ALA A 395 2.77 -5.62 -5.92
C ALA A 395 4.21 -6.12 -5.78
N ILE A 396 4.40 -7.28 -5.15
CA ILE A 396 5.71 -7.85 -4.83
C ILE A 396 6.01 -9.00 -5.78
N CYS A 397 7.13 -8.91 -6.50
CA CYS A 397 7.55 -9.92 -7.48
C CYS A 397 9.06 -10.21 -7.35
N SER A 398 9.52 -11.28 -8.00
CA SER A 398 10.97 -11.53 -8.14
C SER A 398 11.50 -10.73 -9.34
N ILE A 399 12.61 -10.01 -9.17
CA ILE A 399 13.19 -9.15 -10.23
C ILE A 399 13.44 -9.91 -11.55
N GLY A 400 13.81 -11.18 -11.47
CA GLY A 400 14.07 -12.04 -12.65
C GLY A 400 12.83 -12.42 -13.47
N ARG A 401 11.61 -12.07 -13.03
CA ARG A 401 10.36 -12.28 -13.77
C ARG A 401 9.42 -11.07 -13.79
N ALA A 402 9.80 -9.96 -13.16
CA ALA A 402 8.91 -8.82 -12.90
C ALA A 402 8.16 -8.29 -14.13
N ALA A 403 8.81 -8.23 -15.30
CA ALA A 403 8.21 -7.74 -16.54
C ALA A 403 7.15 -8.67 -17.18
N THR A 404 7.03 -9.91 -16.69
CA THR A 404 6.05 -10.93 -17.13
C THR A 404 5.37 -11.60 -15.95
N ASP A 405 5.31 -10.92 -14.80
CA ASP A 405 4.73 -11.44 -13.57
C ASP A 405 3.19 -11.29 -13.58
N GLU A 406 2.52 -12.41 -13.82
CA GLU A 406 1.05 -12.53 -13.84
C GLU A 406 0.40 -12.07 -12.51
N GLY A 407 1.10 -12.22 -11.38
CA GLY A 407 0.60 -11.72 -10.09
C GLY A 407 0.57 -10.19 -10.04
N VAL A 408 1.59 -9.53 -10.61
CA VAL A 408 1.63 -8.06 -10.77
C VAL A 408 0.54 -7.60 -11.74
N HIS A 409 0.35 -8.27 -12.87
CA HIS A 409 -0.73 -7.94 -13.83
C HIS A 409 -2.10 -7.96 -13.17
N GLN A 410 -2.41 -9.00 -12.38
CA GLN A 410 -3.70 -9.13 -11.69
C GLN A 410 -3.93 -8.05 -10.62
N VAL A 411 -2.86 -7.55 -9.96
CA VAL A 411 -2.97 -6.40 -9.04
C VAL A 411 -3.33 -5.12 -9.79
N PHE A 412 -2.72 -4.85 -10.95
CA PHE A 412 -3.06 -3.68 -11.76
C PHE A 412 -4.46 -3.78 -12.37
N ASP A 413 -4.86 -4.93 -12.90
CA ASP A 413 -6.20 -5.08 -13.47
C ASP A 413 -7.29 -5.04 -12.39
N LEU A 414 -7.02 -5.47 -11.14
CA LEU A 414 -7.91 -5.23 -10.00
C LEU A 414 -7.97 -3.74 -9.65
N ALA A 415 -6.83 -3.06 -9.63
CA ALA A 415 -6.75 -1.63 -9.35
C ALA A 415 -7.52 -0.80 -10.39
N ASP A 416 -7.40 -1.12 -11.68
CA ASP A 416 -8.14 -0.43 -12.76
C ASP A 416 -9.66 -0.64 -12.63
N ARG A 417 -10.12 -1.87 -12.34
CA ARG A 417 -11.54 -2.14 -12.05
C ARG A 417 -12.05 -1.33 -10.86
N ALA A 418 -11.22 -1.20 -9.82
CA ALA A 418 -11.52 -0.44 -8.60
C ALA A 418 -11.24 1.07 -8.69
N ARG A 419 -10.67 1.56 -9.80
CA ARG A 419 -10.20 2.95 -10.01
C ARG A 419 -9.15 3.43 -8.99
N LEU A 420 -8.32 2.51 -8.52
CA LEU A 420 -7.19 2.76 -7.63
C LEU A 420 -5.99 3.27 -8.43
N SER A 421 -5.44 4.42 -8.03
CA SER A 421 -4.30 5.10 -8.68
C SER A 421 -3.01 5.08 -7.83
N ASN A 422 -3.02 4.22 -6.80
CA ASN A 422 -2.13 4.19 -5.65
C ASN A 422 -1.38 2.84 -5.57
N VAL A 423 -0.96 2.31 -6.73
CA VAL A 423 -0.21 1.05 -6.86
C VAL A 423 1.27 1.33 -7.13
N GLY A 424 2.16 0.53 -6.55
CA GLY A 424 3.59 0.48 -6.84
C GLY A 424 4.09 -0.96 -6.97
N ILE A 425 5.36 -1.13 -7.36
CA ILE A 425 5.97 -2.45 -7.59
C ILE A 425 7.24 -2.57 -6.75
N VAL A 426 7.44 -3.70 -6.07
CA VAL A 426 8.70 -4.02 -5.39
C VAL A 426 9.27 -5.34 -5.93
N CYS A 427 10.35 -5.23 -6.70
CA CYS A 427 11.10 -6.35 -7.26
C CYS A 427 12.14 -6.81 -6.24
N THR A 428 11.91 -7.96 -5.61
CA THR A 428 12.85 -8.56 -4.66
C THR A 428 13.98 -9.31 -5.38
N ARG A 429 15.01 -9.70 -4.62
CA ARG A 429 16.19 -10.45 -5.09
C ARG A 429 17.02 -9.66 -6.11
N SER A 430 17.15 -8.35 -5.94
CA SER A 430 17.99 -7.52 -6.83
C SER A 430 19.45 -7.98 -6.89
N ASP A 431 19.93 -8.68 -5.85
CA ASP A 431 21.26 -9.29 -5.71
C ASP A 431 21.46 -10.64 -6.41
N ASP A 432 20.38 -11.29 -6.87
CA ASP A 432 20.39 -12.64 -7.44
C ASP A 432 20.83 -12.60 -8.93
N ILE A 433 22.10 -12.26 -9.16
CA ILE A 433 22.71 -11.96 -10.47
C ILE A 433 23.99 -12.77 -10.69
N ASP A 434 24.05 -13.49 -11.82
CA ASP A 434 25.23 -14.17 -12.33
C ASP A 434 26.06 -13.22 -13.23
N PRO A 435 27.36 -12.98 -12.97
CA PRO A 435 28.20 -12.11 -13.79
C PRO A 435 28.37 -12.61 -15.22
N GLU A 436 28.52 -13.92 -15.40
CA GLU A 436 28.74 -14.59 -16.68
C GLU A 436 27.48 -14.57 -17.57
N GLU A 437 26.29 -14.66 -16.99
CA GLU A 437 25.01 -14.36 -17.63
C GLU A 437 24.92 -12.88 -18.02
N SER A 438 25.29 -11.98 -17.11
CA SER A 438 25.28 -10.53 -17.38
C SER A 438 26.23 -10.11 -18.51
N ILE A 439 27.34 -10.83 -18.71
CA ILE A 439 28.25 -10.65 -19.87
C ILE A 439 27.56 -11.05 -21.18
N ARG A 440 26.80 -12.15 -21.20
CA ARG A 440 26.06 -12.63 -22.38
C ARG A 440 24.91 -11.68 -22.72
N ASP A 441 24.15 -11.26 -21.72
CA ASP A 441 22.93 -10.47 -21.88
C ASP A 441 23.20 -8.99 -22.16
N TRP A 442 24.31 -8.43 -21.67
CA TRP A 442 24.63 -7.00 -21.78
C TRP A 442 25.90 -6.74 -22.61
N PRO A 443 25.88 -6.95 -23.93
CA PRO A 443 27.06 -6.86 -24.77
C PRO A 443 27.69 -5.44 -24.88
N GLY A 444 28.91 -5.38 -25.41
CA GLY A 444 29.54 -4.15 -25.90
C GLY A 444 30.34 -3.38 -24.84
N ARG A 445 29.71 -2.46 -24.09
CA ARG A 445 30.40 -1.70 -23.01
C ARG A 445 30.15 -2.27 -21.61
N ARG A 446 29.01 -2.93 -21.38
CA ARG A 446 28.66 -3.51 -20.08
C ARG A 446 29.50 -4.76 -19.81
N ALA A 447 29.43 -5.77 -20.69
CA ALA A 447 30.28 -6.96 -20.67
C ALA A 447 31.76 -6.65 -20.36
N ARG A 448 32.41 -5.79 -21.16
CA ARG A 448 33.83 -5.42 -20.96
C ARG A 448 34.19 -4.81 -19.62
N HIS A 449 33.25 -4.14 -18.95
CA HIS A 449 33.51 -3.61 -17.61
C HIS A 449 33.35 -4.69 -16.53
N ILE A 450 32.41 -5.63 -16.72
CA ILE A 450 32.27 -6.83 -15.86
C ILE A 450 33.53 -7.70 -15.99
N GLU A 451 33.96 -7.99 -17.23
CA GLU A 451 35.23 -8.69 -17.54
C GLU A 451 36.43 -8.03 -16.83
N GLN A 452 36.58 -6.72 -16.96
CA GLN A 452 37.63 -5.96 -16.28
C GLN A 452 37.57 -6.09 -14.75
N LEU A 453 36.38 -6.00 -14.13
CA LEU A 453 36.27 -6.12 -12.67
C LEU A 453 36.57 -7.54 -12.19
N LEU A 454 36.15 -8.57 -12.93
CA LEU A 454 36.52 -9.96 -12.67
C LEU A 454 38.03 -10.17 -12.75
N GLU A 455 38.72 -9.64 -13.78
CA GLU A 455 40.19 -9.68 -13.87
C GLU A 455 40.88 -9.02 -12.66
N HIS A 456 40.35 -7.89 -12.16
CA HIS A 456 40.92 -7.23 -10.97
C HIS A 456 40.72 -8.07 -9.70
N ILE A 457 39.55 -8.71 -9.54
CA ILE A 457 39.26 -9.60 -8.41
C ILE A 457 40.14 -10.85 -8.47
N GLU A 458 40.33 -11.48 -9.64
CA GLU A 458 41.20 -12.64 -9.81
C GLU A 458 42.66 -12.30 -9.50
N ARG A 459 43.16 -11.20 -10.09
CA ARG A 459 44.55 -10.73 -9.90
C ARG A 459 44.87 -10.44 -8.44
N THR A 460 44.02 -9.68 -7.75
CA THR A 460 44.22 -9.39 -6.32
C THR A 460 43.84 -10.58 -5.42
N THR A 461 43.15 -11.61 -5.91
CA THR A 461 43.01 -12.87 -5.18
C THR A 461 44.33 -13.64 -5.15
N LYS A 462 44.99 -13.79 -6.31
CA LYS A 462 46.33 -14.41 -6.41
C LYS A 462 47.37 -13.67 -5.58
N GLU A 463 47.36 -12.33 -5.65
CA GLU A 463 48.18 -11.45 -4.80
C GLU A 463 48.00 -11.72 -3.29
N ILE A 464 46.78 -12.01 -2.82
CA ILE A 464 46.52 -12.37 -1.42
C ILE A 464 46.99 -13.79 -1.09
N GLU A 465 46.85 -14.74 -2.02
CA GLU A 465 47.29 -16.13 -1.87
C GLU A 465 48.83 -16.24 -1.83
N GLU A 466 49.52 -15.48 -2.68
CA GLU A 466 50.98 -15.34 -2.71
C GLU A 466 51.48 -14.72 -1.38
N LEU A 467 50.96 -13.55 -0.99
CA LEU A 467 51.32 -12.91 0.28
C LEU A 467 50.97 -13.75 1.52
N GLN A 468 49.93 -14.60 1.47
CA GLN A 468 49.61 -15.50 2.57
C GLN A 468 50.65 -16.64 2.68
N ALA A 469 51.13 -17.19 1.57
CA ALA A 469 52.20 -18.19 1.60
C ALA A 469 53.49 -17.62 2.18
N ASP A 470 53.90 -16.41 1.78
CA ASP A 470 55.06 -15.71 2.35
C ASP A 470 54.91 -15.53 3.88
N ILE A 471 53.73 -15.08 4.34
CA ILE A 471 53.41 -14.91 5.77
C ILE A 471 53.46 -16.24 6.55
N GLU A 472 53.10 -17.36 5.93
CA GLU A 472 53.13 -18.68 6.58
C GLU A 472 54.58 -19.22 6.73
N ASP A 473 55.48 -18.97 5.76
CA ASP A 473 56.89 -19.37 5.83
C ASP A 473 57.66 -18.67 6.97
N PHE A 474 57.36 -17.41 7.26
CA PHE A 474 57.91 -16.70 8.43
C PHE A 474 57.45 -17.29 9.78
N GLY A 475 56.33 -18.03 9.82
CA GLY A 475 55.68 -18.51 11.04
C GLY A 475 56.44 -19.59 11.82
N ALA A 476 57.53 -20.15 11.27
CA ALA A 476 58.25 -21.30 11.82
C ALA A 476 59.61 -20.97 12.46
N SER A 477 60.04 -19.69 12.48
CA SER A 477 61.45 -19.30 12.66
C SER A 477 61.70 -18.32 13.82
N ASP A 478 62.92 -18.34 14.38
CA ASP A 478 63.42 -17.31 15.31
C ASP A 478 63.81 -16.04 14.54
N LEU A 479 62.79 -15.24 14.15
CA LEU A 479 62.95 -14.07 13.28
C LEU A 479 63.92 -13.01 13.84
N SER A 480 64.87 -12.58 13.02
CA SER A 480 65.76 -11.44 13.24
C SER A 480 65.04 -10.08 13.14
N GLU A 481 65.73 -8.98 13.43
CA GLU A 481 65.13 -7.63 13.31
C GLU A 481 64.78 -7.25 11.86
N GLN A 482 65.43 -7.83 10.85
CA GLN A 482 65.10 -7.58 9.43
C GLN A 482 63.88 -8.40 8.99
N GLU A 483 63.87 -9.71 9.26
CA GLU A 483 62.75 -10.60 8.90
C GLU A 483 61.45 -10.17 9.64
N ARG A 484 61.55 -9.59 10.83
CA ARG A 484 60.40 -8.98 11.54
C ARG A 484 59.82 -7.74 10.84
N GLN A 485 60.65 -6.98 10.14
CA GLN A 485 60.20 -5.82 9.37
C GLN A 485 59.53 -6.30 8.07
N GLU A 486 60.18 -7.22 7.35
CA GLU A 486 59.64 -7.84 6.13
C GLU A 486 58.27 -8.51 6.40
N PHE A 487 58.16 -9.30 7.47
CA PHE A 487 56.89 -9.89 7.92
C PHE A 487 55.81 -8.84 8.25
N ALA A 488 56.19 -7.70 8.86
CA ALA A 488 55.25 -6.63 9.18
C ALA A 488 54.77 -5.88 7.92
N ASP A 489 55.63 -5.73 6.92
CA ASP A 489 55.31 -5.12 5.63
C ASP A 489 54.39 -6.06 4.80
N CYS A 490 54.70 -7.36 4.72
CA CYS A 490 53.81 -8.36 4.09
C CYS A 490 52.40 -8.37 4.71
N LEU A 491 52.28 -8.27 6.04
CA LEU A 491 50.99 -8.20 6.74
C LEU A 491 50.18 -6.93 6.40
N GLU A 492 50.84 -5.81 6.12
CA GLU A 492 50.18 -4.58 5.68
C GLU A 492 49.83 -4.62 4.19
N GLU A 493 50.70 -5.18 3.33
CA GLU A 493 50.37 -5.43 1.93
C GLU A 493 49.19 -6.39 1.77
N GLN A 494 49.12 -7.48 2.54
CA GLN A 494 47.99 -8.41 2.54
C GLN A 494 46.69 -7.71 2.97
N ARG A 495 46.76 -6.82 3.97
CA ARG A 495 45.62 -5.97 4.41
C ARG A 495 45.17 -5.02 3.30
N GLN A 496 46.10 -4.40 2.59
CA GLN A 496 45.80 -3.50 1.47
C GLN A 496 45.25 -4.26 0.25
N ALA A 497 45.78 -5.43 -0.07
CA ALA A 497 45.28 -6.31 -1.12
C ALA A 497 43.86 -6.80 -0.80
N SER A 498 43.60 -7.26 0.43
CA SER A 498 42.26 -7.63 0.91
C SER A 498 41.27 -6.46 0.82
N THR A 499 41.71 -5.24 1.16
CA THR A 499 40.89 -4.02 1.04
C THR A 499 40.61 -3.67 -0.43
N ARG A 500 41.58 -3.85 -1.34
CA ARG A 500 41.41 -3.68 -2.79
C ARG A 500 40.40 -4.69 -3.35
N LYS A 501 40.55 -5.98 -3.02
CA LYS A 501 39.61 -7.05 -3.40
C LYS A 501 38.17 -6.73 -2.96
N GLN A 502 37.97 -6.39 -1.69
CA GLN A 502 36.65 -6.02 -1.16
C GLN A 502 36.02 -4.81 -1.88
N ASN A 503 36.83 -3.88 -2.38
CA ASN A 503 36.34 -2.74 -3.15
C ASN A 503 35.95 -3.15 -4.59
N TYR A 504 36.75 -3.95 -5.29
CA TYR A 504 36.38 -4.45 -6.62
C TYR A 504 35.17 -5.39 -6.57
N GLU A 505 35.06 -6.25 -5.56
CA GLU A 505 33.85 -7.07 -5.33
C GLU A 505 32.60 -6.21 -5.09
N PHE A 506 32.72 -5.11 -4.35
CA PHE A 506 31.63 -4.18 -4.13
C PHE A 506 31.27 -3.40 -5.42
N GLU A 507 32.27 -2.93 -6.16
CA GLU A 507 32.08 -2.22 -7.43
C GLU A 507 31.38 -3.12 -8.47
N LEU A 508 31.78 -4.38 -8.58
CA LEU A 508 31.11 -5.39 -9.41
C LEU A 508 29.65 -5.60 -9.00
N LYS A 509 29.40 -5.85 -7.70
CA LYS A 509 28.02 -6.02 -7.17
C LYS A 509 27.17 -4.78 -7.42
N GLN A 510 27.70 -3.58 -7.17
CA GLN A 510 27.03 -2.31 -7.44
C GLN A 510 26.72 -2.15 -8.93
N TYR A 511 27.67 -2.43 -9.82
CA TYR A 511 27.48 -2.31 -11.26
C TYR A 511 26.42 -3.27 -11.79
N LEU A 512 26.48 -4.55 -11.40
CA LEU A 512 25.49 -5.56 -11.79
C LEU A 512 24.08 -5.18 -11.32
N ILE A 513 23.92 -4.87 -10.03
CA ILE A 513 22.62 -4.55 -9.43
C ILE A 513 22.05 -3.27 -10.04
N THR A 514 22.83 -2.19 -10.14
CA THR A 514 22.32 -0.92 -10.71
C THR A 514 21.93 -1.03 -12.18
N ASN A 515 22.68 -1.77 -13.00
CA ASN A 515 22.30 -1.98 -14.40
C ASN A 515 21.03 -2.83 -14.54
N ARG A 516 20.89 -3.93 -13.77
CA ARG A 516 19.67 -4.76 -13.79
C ARG A 516 18.46 -3.99 -13.30
N ASN A 517 18.59 -3.28 -12.18
CA ASN A 517 17.51 -2.48 -11.60
C ASN A 517 17.00 -1.43 -12.60
N GLN A 518 17.91 -0.74 -13.30
CA GLN A 518 17.54 0.21 -14.36
C GLN A 518 16.78 -0.47 -15.50
N ILE A 519 17.32 -1.55 -16.08
CA ILE A 519 16.71 -2.28 -17.20
C ILE A 519 15.29 -2.78 -16.84
N ILE A 520 15.12 -3.33 -15.64
CA ILE A 520 13.81 -3.84 -15.18
C ILE A 520 12.85 -2.69 -14.85
N THR A 521 13.33 -1.58 -14.28
CA THR A 521 12.49 -0.39 -14.02
C THR A 521 12.00 0.23 -15.33
N ASP A 522 12.87 0.37 -16.33
CA ASP A 522 12.50 0.85 -17.67
C ASP A 522 11.51 -0.10 -18.34
N SER A 523 11.73 -1.42 -18.24
CA SER A 523 10.80 -2.41 -18.78
C SER A 523 9.42 -2.36 -18.10
N LEU A 524 9.36 -2.25 -16.78
CA LEU A 524 8.11 -2.16 -16.03
C LEU A 524 7.36 -0.85 -16.33
N ASN A 525 8.08 0.27 -16.43
CA ASN A 525 7.50 1.57 -16.81
C ASN A 525 6.93 1.55 -18.24
N ASN A 526 7.49 0.74 -19.14
CA ASN A 526 6.94 0.52 -20.48
C ASN A 526 5.71 -0.43 -20.46
N THR A 527 5.77 -1.55 -19.73
CA THR A 527 4.65 -2.52 -19.62
C THR A 527 3.43 -1.92 -18.94
N TYR A 528 3.63 -1.14 -17.88
CA TYR A 528 2.58 -0.52 -17.05
C TYR A 528 2.50 0.99 -17.27
N ALA A 529 2.80 1.45 -18.49
CA ALA A 529 2.84 2.87 -18.86
C ALA A 529 1.52 3.58 -18.50
N GLY A 530 1.62 4.65 -17.71
CA GLY A 530 0.47 5.40 -17.21
C GLY A 530 -0.28 4.79 -16.02
N ARG A 531 -0.04 3.50 -15.68
CA ARG A 531 -0.56 2.85 -14.46
C ARG A 531 0.40 2.96 -13.26
N VAL A 532 1.71 3.03 -13.51
CA VAL A 532 2.75 3.22 -12.48
C VAL A 532 3.73 4.31 -12.87
N THR A 533 4.33 5.00 -11.89
CA THR A 533 5.44 5.94 -12.11
C THR A 533 6.78 5.28 -11.74
N PRO A 534 7.91 5.65 -12.36
CA PRO A 534 9.23 5.13 -11.97
C PRO A 534 9.57 5.34 -10.49
N SER A 535 9.09 6.43 -9.90
CA SER A 535 9.20 6.76 -8.46
C SER A 535 8.44 5.82 -7.51
N ARG A 536 7.68 4.87 -8.04
CA ARG A 536 6.90 3.85 -7.31
C ARG A 536 7.34 2.41 -7.67
N VAL A 537 8.45 2.26 -8.39
CA VAL A 537 9.10 0.97 -8.68
C VAL A 537 10.38 0.89 -7.86
N PHE A 538 10.54 -0.19 -7.08
CA PHE A 538 11.68 -0.39 -6.18
C PHE A 538 12.31 -1.75 -6.42
N CYS A 539 13.64 -1.82 -6.50
CA CYS A 539 14.38 -3.07 -6.57
C CYS A 539 15.15 -3.28 -5.26
N VAL A 540 14.98 -4.44 -4.60
CA VAL A 540 15.42 -4.67 -3.22
C VAL A 540 16.14 -5.99 -2.99
N SER A 541 17.14 -5.94 -2.12
CA SER A 541 17.87 -7.10 -1.60
C SER A 541 17.73 -7.21 -0.09
N ASN A 542 16.97 -8.22 0.34
CA ASN A 542 16.93 -8.61 1.75
C ASN A 542 18.27 -9.21 2.20
N THR A 543 18.99 -9.88 1.31
CA THR A 543 20.28 -10.54 1.59
C THR A 543 21.34 -9.50 1.96
N ILE A 544 21.54 -8.50 1.11
CA ILE A 544 22.55 -7.44 1.32
C ILE A 544 22.21 -6.65 2.59
N TYR A 545 20.92 -6.34 2.83
CA TYR A 545 20.46 -5.69 4.05
C TYR A 545 20.88 -6.48 5.30
N TRP A 546 20.46 -7.75 5.42
CA TRP A 546 20.71 -8.56 6.61
C TRP A 546 22.18 -8.98 6.80
N GLN A 547 22.97 -9.06 5.72
CA GLN A 547 24.43 -9.26 5.82
C GLN A 547 25.17 -8.05 6.42
N ASN A 548 24.68 -6.83 6.17
CA ASN A 548 25.38 -5.59 6.52
C ASN A 548 24.76 -4.83 7.71
N ARG A 549 23.54 -5.19 8.13
CA ARG A 549 22.76 -4.53 9.20
C ARG A 549 23.52 -4.35 10.52
N THR A 550 24.43 -5.26 10.87
CA THR A 550 25.20 -5.26 12.14
C THR A 550 26.67 -4.82 11.97
N ALA A 551 27.13 -4.52 10.76
CA ALA A 551 28.49 -4.06 10.50
C ALA A 551 28.71 -2.61 10.96
N LYS A 552 29.96 -2.13 10.91
CA LYS A 552 30.28 -0.73 11.28
C LYS A 552 29.59 0.23 10.32
N LYS A 553 29.00 1.33 10.80
CA LYS A 553 28.18 2.25 9.98
C LYS A 553 28.90 2.77 8.72
N SER A 554 30.22 2.96 8.79
CA SER A 554 31.08 3.34 7.66
C SER A 554 31.23 2.27 6.58
N GLU A 555 31.20 0.99 6.95
CA GLU A 555 31.35 -0.17 6.06
C GLU A 555 29.99 -0.67 5.56
N ALA A 556 28.98 -0.60 6.43
CA ALA A 556 27.61 -1.00 6.17
C ALA A 556 26.90 -0.08 5.18
N LYS A 557 27.07 1.26 5.29
CA LYS A 557 26.23 2.22 4.56
C LYS A 557 26.16 1.96 3.05
N ARG A 558 27.31 1.78 2.38
CA ARG A 558 27.35 1.53 0.93
C ARG A 558 26.55 0.29 0.48
N HIS A 559 26.46 -0.71 1.35
CA HIS A 559 25.67 -1.92 1.10
C HIS A 559 24.19 -1.72 1.46
N LEU A 560 23.89 -1.01 2.55
CA LEU A 560 22.51 -0.71 2.94
C LEU A 560 21.83 0.22 1.92
N ASP A 561 22.53 1.22 1.40
CA ASP A 561 22.08 2.09 0.31
C ASP A 561 21.84 1.26 -0.98
N LEU A 562 22.70 0.29 -1.29
CA LEU A 562 22.57 -0.63 -2.43
C LEU A 562 21.43 -1.66 -2.25
N SER A 563 20.97 -1.90 -1.02
CA SER A 563 19.93 -2.90 -0.72
C SER A 563 18.52 -2.51 -1.13
N GLY A 564 18.26 -1.23 -1.44
CA GLY A 564 16.92 -0.71 -1.79
C GLY A 564 15.95 -0.57 -0.60
N ILE A 565 16.21 -1.22 0.53
CA ILE A 565 15.30 -1.24 1.70
C ILE A 565 15.12 0.15 2.31
N LEU A 566 16.19 0.96 2.38
CA LEU A 566 16.15 2.31 2.93
C LEU A 566 15.27 3.23 2.08
N GLN A 567 15.31 3.08 0.75
CA GLN A 567 14.52 3.85 -0.20
C GLN A 567 13.04 3.49 -0.10
N VAL A 568 12.70 2.20 0.00
CA VAL A 568 11.32 1.76 0.29
C VAL A 568 10.86 2.28 1.64
N ARG A 569 11.69 2.23 2.69
CA ARG A 569 11.34 2.74 4.03
C ARG A 569 11.07 4.24 4.02
N LYS A 570 11.93 5.05 3.37
CA LYS A 570 11.75 6.50 3.18
C LYS A 570 10.45 6.82 2.42
N HIS A 571 10.18 6.10 1.33
CA HIS A 571 8.93 6.23 0.58
C HIS A 571 7.70 5.86 1.44
N CYS A 572 7.74 4.72 2.13
CA CYS A 572 6.66 4.26 3.01
C CYS A 572 6.32 5.26 4.12
N ILE A 573 7.32 5.88 4.76
CA ILE A 573 7.11 6.96 5.74
C ILE A 573 6.48 8.19 5.05
N SER A 574 6.89 8.53 3.82
CA SER A 574 6.38 9.69 3.09
C SER A 574 4.88 9.58 2.75
N ILE A 575 4.33 8.36 2.63
CA ILE A 575 2.91 8.12 2.34
C ILE A 575 2.02 8.80 3.37
N VAL A 576 2.38 8.75 4.66
CA VAL A 576 1.55 9.34 5.72
C VAL A 576 1.50 10.86 5.58
N ALA A 577 2.66 11.51 5.58
CA ALA A 577 2.77 12.96 5.48
C ALA A 577 2.19 13.51 4.18
N ASN A 578 2.47 12.87 3.02
CA ASN A 578 1.92 13.30 1.74
C ASN A 578 0.39 13.12 1.67
N SER A 579 -0.15 12.03 2.21
CA SER A 579 -1.59 11.80 2.20
C SER A 579 -2.34 12.69 3.21
N GLN A 580 -1.71 13.04 4.34
CA GLN A 580 -2.22 14.05 5.27
C GLN A 580 -2.17 15.46 4.65
N ARG A 581 -1.04 15.86 4.03
CA ARG A 581 -0.91 17.11 3.24
C ARG A 581 -1.97 17.18 2.14
N ARG A 582 -2.20 16.10 1.39
CA ARG A 582 -3.22 16.05 0.32
C ARG A 582 -4.62 16.32 0.87
N ILE A 583 -5.08 15.59 1.88
CA ILE A 583 -6.45 15.79 2.40
C ILE A 583 -6.59 17.15 3.10
N ALA A 584 -5.61 17.60 3.89
CA ALA A 584 -5.65 18.93 4.51
C ALA A 584 -5.65 20.05 3.45
N THR A 585 -4.96 19.86 2.33
CA THR A 585 -5.01 20.79 1.18
C THR A 585 -6.36 20.75 0.49
N GLN A 586 -6.96 19.58 0.30
CA GLN A 586 -8.30 19.42 -0.30
C GLN A 586 -9.38 20.11 0.55
N TYR A 587 -9.33 19.93 1.87
CA TYR A 587 -10.15 20.65 2.84
C TYR A 587 -10.00 22.18 2.69
N MET A 588 -8.77 22.70 2.61
CA MET A 588 -8.50 24.14 2.48
C MET A 588 -8.84 24.73 1.11
N LYS A 589 -8.73 23.96 0.01
CA LYS A 589 -8.93 24.44 -1.37
C LYS A 589 -10.32 24.21 -1.93
N ASP A 590 -11.01 23.15 -1.50
CA ASP A 590 -12.27 22.73 -2.11
C ASP A 590 -13.44 22.93 -1.13
N GLN A 591 -13.33 22.37 0.08
CA GLN A 591 -14.44 22.33 1.06
C GLN A 591 -14.70 23.70 1.70
N ILE A 592 -13.64 24.40 2.13
CA ILE A 592 -13.77 25.75 2.70
C ILE A 592 -14.37 26.74 1.68
N PRO A 593 -13.87 26.83 0.42
CA PRO A 593 -14.48 27.72 -0.58
C PRO A 593 -15.90 27.32 -1.00
N ALA A 594 -16.25 26.02 -1.00
CA ALA A 594 -17.63 25.59 -1.25
C ALA A 594 -18.61 26.14 -0.20
N LEU A 595 -18.34 25.92 1.10
CA LEU A 595 -19.18 26.47 2.17
C LEU A 595 -19.26 28.00 2.12
N LEU A 596 -18.15 28.68 1.79
CA LEU A 596 -18.15 30.14 1.63
C LEU A 596 -19.02 30.59 0.45
N ALA A 597 -19.01 29.86 -0.67
CA ALA A 597 -19.86 30.13 -1.82
C ALA A 597 -21.35 29.83 -1.55
N ASP A 598 -21.67 28.78 -0.78
CA ASP A 598 -23.05 28.47 -0.39
C ASP A 598 -23.60 29.47 0.66
N ILE A 599 -22.75 29.98 1.56
CA ILE A 599 -23.09 31.12 2.41
C ILE A 599 -23.35 32.36 1.53
N GLU A 600 -22.46 32.69 0.59
CA GLU A 600 -22.65 33.84 -0.31
C GLU A 600 -23.94 33.69 -1.15
N LEU A 601 -24.21 32.51 -1.69
CA LEU A 601 -25.42 32.22 -2.46
C LEU A 601 -26.69 32.32 -1.60
N TRP A 602 -26.65 31.87 -0.33
CA TRP A 602 -27.75 32.05 0.61
C TRP A 602 -28.02 33.55 0.91
N VAL A 603 -26.96 34.36 0.99
CA VAL A 603 -27.05 35.81 1.21
C VAL A 603 -27.57 36.55 -0.03
N GLN A 604 -27.10 36.18 -1.23
CA GLN A 604 -27.56 36.75 -2.50
C GLN A 604 -29.01 36.33 -2.83
N SER A 605 -29.40 35.08 -2.56
CA SER A 605 -30.78 34.59 -2.73
C SER A 605 -31.74 35.12 -1.66
N GLY A 606 -31.21 35.54 -0.52
CA GLY A 606 -31.55 36.84 0.08
C GLY A 606 -33.00 37.00 0.55
N ALA A 607 -33.28 36.49 1.76
CA ALA A 607 -34.31 37.04 2.66
C ALA A 607 -35.75 37.23 2.10
N ARG A 608 -36.17 36.53 1.05
CA ARG A 608 -37.53 36.64 0.48
C ARG A 608 -38.67 36.17 1.41
N THR A 609 -38.33 35.71 2.62
CA THR A 609 -39.24 35.19 3.66
C THR A 609 -38.90 35.66 5.09
N ALA A 610 -37.91 36.55 5.26
CA ALA A 610 -37.48 37.05 6.57
C ALA A 610 -37.85 38.53 6.77
N SER A 611 -38.14 38.94 8.02
CA SER A 611 -38.43 40.35 8.33
C SER A 611 -37.20 41.24 8.15
N GLU A 612 -37.45 42.54 7.90
CA GLU A 612 -36.40 43.55 7.68
C GLU A 612 -35.35 43.56 8.81
N GLU A 613 -35.80 43.46 10.08
CA GLU A 613 -34.95 43.38 11.27
C GLU A 613 -34.04 42.15 11.28
N ARG A 614 -34.55 41.00 10.84
CA ARG A 614 -33.76 39.76 10.69
C ARG A 614 -32.76 39.90 9.54
N ARG A 615 -33.17 40.53 8.44
CA ARG A 615 -32.29 40.81 7.29
C ARG A 615 -31.15 41.74 7.69
N GLU A 616 -31.43 42.80 8.45
CA GLU A 616 -30.42 43.75 8.91
C GLU A 616 -29.46 43.13 9.93
N ALA A 617 -29.95 42.41 10.95
CA ALA A 617 -29.10 41.70 11.90
C ALA A 617 -28.20 40.64 11.21
N LEU A 618 -28.72 40.01 10.15
CA LEU A 618 -27.96 39.07 9.33
C LEU A 618 -26.90 39.78 8.48
N CYS A 619 -27.25 40.86 7.79
CA CYS A 619 -26.28 41.69 7.06
C CYS A 619 -25.18 42.22 8.01
N GLN A 620 -25.50 42.63 9.23
CA GLN A 620 -24.50 43.09 10.21
C GLN A 620 -23.57 41.97 10.70
N THR A 621 -24.08 40.74 10.87
CA THR A 621 -23.23 39.57 11.21
C THR A 621 -22.40 39.09 10.02
N LEU A 622 -22.91 39.20 8.79
CA LEU A 622 -22.17 38.91 7.56
C LEU A 622 -21.11 39.97 7.27
N ASP A 623 -21.41 41.26 7.39
CA ASP A 623 -20.41 42.34 7.31
C ASP A 623 -19.35 42.18 8.41
N SER A 624 -19.71 41.66 9.58
CA SER A 624 -18.78 41.32 10.67
C SER A 624 -17.87 40.16 10.28
N VAL A 625 -18.42 39.08 9.71
CA VAL A 625 -17.68 37.95 9.15
C VAL A 625 -16.80 38.40 7.99
N GLU A 626 -17.29 39.24 7.08
CA GLU A 626 -16.54 39.75 5.94
C GLU A 626 -15.44 40.73 6.40
N ARG A 627 -15.69 41.61 7.38
CA ARG A 627 -14.65 42.49 7.94
C ARG A 627 -13.59 41.71 8.72
N ARG A 628 -13.94 40.59 9.36
CA ARG A 628 -12.99 39.64 9.96
C ARG A 628 -12.21 38.87 8.89
N LEU A 629 -12.89 38.21 7.96
CA LEU A 629 -12.32 37.55 6.78
C LEU A 629 -11.35 38.49 6.04
N ARG A 630 -11.78 39.68 5.62
CA ARG A 630 -10.92 40.65 4.92
C ARG A 630 -9.72 41.07 5.77
N LYS A 631 -9.84 41.18 7.10
CA LYS A 631 -8.71 41.48 8.01
C LYS A 631 -7.73 40.31 8.14
N ASP A 632 -8.25 39.09 8.22
CA ASP A 632 -7.47 37.87 8.46
C ASP A 632 -6.87 37.34 7.13
N LEU A 633 -7.56 37.50 6.00
CA LEU A 633 -7.04 37.32 4.63
C LEU A 633 -6.06 38.43 4.21
N ALA A 634 -6.26 39.69 4.62
CA ALA A 634 -5.24 40.73 4.41
C ALA A 634 -4.06 40.62 5.40
N SER A 635 -4.10 39.67 6.34
CA SER A 635 -3.00 39.40 7.26
C SER A 635 -1.90 38.56 6.61
N ARG A 636 -0.78 38.40 7.34
CA ARG A 636 0.35 37.57 6.93
C ARG A 636 -0.01 36.08 6.71
N THR A 637 -1.14 35.61 7.22
CA THR A 637 -1.62 34.23 7.05
C THR A 637 -1.89 33.90 5.58
N PHE A 638 -2.69 34.71 4.86
CA PHE A 638 -2.96 34.45 3.45
C PHE A 638 -1.72 34.65 2.58
N SER A 639 -0.84 35.59 2.95
CA SER A 639 0.48 35.78 2.31
C SER A 639 1.52 34.69 2.63
N ARG A 640 1.19 33.70 3.47
CA ARG A 640 1.95 32.44 3.66
C ARG A 640 1.29 31.30 2.90
N LEU A 641 -0.02 31.11 3.04
CA LEU A 641 -0.83 30.18 2.21
C LEU A 641 -0.50 30.34 0.71
N ALA A 642 -0.65 31.56 0.17
CA ALA A 642 -0.39 31.88 -1.23
C ALA A 642 1.09 31.78 -1.67
N ARG A 643 2.04 31.56 -0.75
CA ARG A 643 3.47 31.43 -1.05
C ARG A 643 3.87 29.97 -1.19
N GLY A 644 3.51 29.15 -0.20
CA GLY A 644 3.65 27.68 -0.30
C GLY A 644 2.88 27.11 -1.49
N TYR A 645 1.78 27.75 -1.93
CA TYR A 645 1.08 27.36 -3.15
C TYR A 645 1.88 27.50 -4.46
N ASN A 646 2.86 28.42 -4.53
CA ASN A 646 3.64 28.66 -5.75
C ASN A 646 4.99 27.90 -5.76
N GLU A 647 5.57 27.65 -4.59
CA GLU A 647 6.87 26.99 -4.46
C GLU A 647 6.73 25.46 -4.68
N ASP A 648 5.79 24.78 -3.99
CA ASP A 648 5.55 23.33 -4.14
C ASP A 648 5.11 22.90 -5.56
N PHE A 649 4.37 23.74 -6.29
CA PHE A 649 3.79 23.36 -7.59
C PHE A 649 4.85 23.30 -8.71
N ALA A 650 5.92 24.08 -8.60
CA ALA A 650 6.99 24.12 -9.60
C ALA A 650 7.84 22.83 -9.60
N GLU A 651 7.99 22.17 -8.44
CA GLU A 651 8.96 21.09 -8.27
C GLU A 651 8.45 19.71 -8.73
N HIS A 652 7.13 19.47 -8.67
CA HIS A 652 6.55 18.12 -8.80
C HIS A 652 5.83 17.82 -10.13
N VAL A 653 5.66 18.79 -11.04
CA VAL A 653 4.81 18.64 -12.25
C VAL A 653 5.46 19.18 -13.54
N TRP A 654 6.71 19.64 -13.52
CA TRP A 654 7.22 20.49 -14.60
C TRP A 654 7.46 19.77 -15.93
N ASN A 655 6.56 20.00 -16.89
CA ASN A 655 6.92 20.01 -18.31
C ASN A 655 6.19 21.16 -19.01
N SER A 656 6.94 22.00 -19.72
CA SER A 656 6.50 23.35 -20.09
C SER A 656 6.02 23.44 -21.54
N GLU A 657 4.70 23.33 -21.75
CA GLU A 657 3.97 24.09 -22.76
C GLU A 657 2.46 24.08 -22.43
N TYR A 658 1.71 25.10 -22.84
CA TYR A 658 0.29 25.32 -22.52
C TYR A 658 -0.07 25.47 -21.02
N LEU A 659 0.21 26.64 -20.42
CA LEU A 659 -0.78 27.34 -19.56
C LEU A 659 -0.40 28.81 -19.28
N GLY A 660 -0.34 29.61 -20.34
CA GLY A 660 -0.55 31.05 -20.18
C GLY A 660 -2.00 31.33 -19.73
N SER A 661 -2.20 32.31 -18.85
CA SER A 661 -3.51 32.87 -18.47
C SER A 661 -4.49 32.01 -17.63
N VAL A 662 -4.05 31.44 -16.51
CA VAL A 662 -4.95 31.23 -15.34
C VAL A 662 -4.30 31.80 -14.06
N GLY A 663 -4.23 33.13 -13.97
CA GLY A 663 -3.99 33.80 -12.70
C GLY A 663 -5.31 33.92 -11.93
N ILE A 664 -5.47 33.21 -10.81
CA ILE A 664 -6.68 33.25 -9.98
C ILE A 664 -6.73 34.58 -9.20
N ILE A 665 -7.20 35.62 -9.87
CA ILE A 665 -7.47 36.93 -9.29
C ILE A 665 -8.88 36.90 -8.68
N LEU A 666 -8.96 36.65 -7.37
CA LEU A 666 -10.19 36.81 -6.58
C LEU A 666 -10.50 38.30 -6.33
N THR A 667 -10.81 39.03 -7.39
CA THR A 667 -11.42 40.36 -7.29
C THR A 667 -12.90 40.23 -6.91
N PHE A 668 -13.17 40.25 -5.60
CA PHE A 668 -14.51 40.56 -5.08
C PHE A 668 -14.98 41.90 -5.67
N ARG A 669 -16.05 41.88 -6.46
CA ARG A 669 -16.59 43.10 -7.11
C ARG A 669 -17.33 43.97 -6.11
N SER A 670 -16.78 45.14 -5.84
CA SER A 670 -17.41 46.18 -5.02
C SER A 670 -18.55 46.89 -5.77
N THR A 671 -19.69 46.23 -5.97
CA THR A 671 -20.89 46.82 -6.61
C THR A 671 -22.19 46.29 -6.02
N CYS A 672 -22.69 46.91 -4.93
CA CYS A 672 -24.11 46.81 -4.54
C CYS A 672 -24.55 47.88 -3.50
N PHE A 673 -24.29 49.16 -3.76
CA PHE A 673 -24.95 50.27 -3.06
C PHE A 673 -25.09 51.49 -3.98
N PHE A 674 -26.30 51.69 -4.52
CA PHE A 674 -26.94 52.98 -4.80
C PHE A 674 -28.29 52.72 -5.49
N MET A 675 -29.40 52.91 -4.75
CA MET A 675 -30.68 53.25 -5.35
C MET A 675 -30.87 54.76 -5.16
N GLU A 676 -30.99 55.51 -6.25
CA GLU A 676 -31.51 56.87 -6.19
C GLU A 676 -33.05 56.85 -6.25
N PRO A 677 -33.74 57.77 -5.56
CA PRO A 677 -35.19 57.85 -5.58
C PRO A 677 -35.69 58.49 -6.89
N VAL A 678 -36.59 57.80 -7.59
CA VAL A 678 -37.38 58.42 -8.67
C VAL A 678 -38.46 59.30 -8.05
N SER A 679 -38.64 60.50 -8.60
CA SER A 679 -39.76 61.42 -8.32
C SER A 679 -40.79 61.39 -9.44
#